data_AF-A0A4V2YJX9-F1
#
_entry.id   AF-A0A4V2YJX9-F1
#
_cell.length_a   1.000
_cell.length_b   1.000
_cell.length_c   1.000
_cell.angle_alpha   90.00
_cell.angle_beta   90.00
_cell.angle_gamma   90.00
#
_symmetry.space_group_name_H-M   'P 1'
#
loop_
_entity.id
_entity.type
_entity.pdbx_description
1 polymer ?
#
loop_
_entity_poly.entity_id
_entity_poly.type
_entity_poly.pdbx_seq_one_letter_code
_entity_poly.pdbx_strand_id
1 'polypeptide(L)'
;MDRAEGAGGDARSGARDEWTALRHGGFVAERANRFMGAVVGALIGDVLGRRVLSSRWSEIKEVFGERGVVALGEAGPGERMSDGAVLMALTIDGLIRADRARLATKGVDPVAELRRAYDLWAVEPSGISGSSAGGWLAEHLPHHLAGSRNVALLRGKMSGAGPGESPEDAVSALYSAIPMGIWASFSDSVFGFVGRAMQVTGEWGETTAAAKAVAVMVQQNILTGNFVRAFDQVLEVDPDRLGAERTLLLDSLNAGLSLARRDITPEEIETLGAGDTPASALAIAVCAVQSAQTSFDEALRIAVNHSGNSAITGALAGAIMGSSFSGVADISGDWARGLAGGKLLFRLAQDACEQFAPEPRDDAEWQRRYPTLSVGGSGNADPGILADQPHLAANRGAALTGKVAELLTLDEQVVLETRGRSDTTTDNEWRNGERVMGYWDAQRVRRVFGRSSDEFCQELRYDKTIKDASVFYGIGMHFPFAALESALADMVVHGRLSSSTQMTLFCLDAVVRTETWLRQTKRLTPRTISLLGLLRWLHTQGVPWNGAVTAGILKEVPEPTGWLIKVPELFERRDPDPVCIEALSAFAERDVTGWFSKPINRARTPSAVPRAIALSAWSDIPERVFEQAVANALLTHGHPDAYLSAGAYAVLVNTVLSGGTLEDGIEVVADELVKWPDENVRRLLDSCTLTGPPPSPSELSALVEDGAAPNALAVAVVVAARDNDFESAVRRAAEVLPAAAPLVGGFHGARNGEQGLPREWLERLELRDVVDRLVFDVAAVQVGLPERVWTPDWAGPYPGF
;
A
#
# COMPACT_ATOMS: atom_id res chain seq x y z
N MET A 1 -17.22 -49.57 -15.40
CA MET A 1 -16.26 -49.21 -16.48
C MET A 1 -16.54 -47.73 -16.68
N ASP A 2 -15.98 -46.93 -15.77
CA ASP A 2 -16.59 -45.67 -15.32
C ASP A 2 -15.78 -44.51 -15.88
N ARG A 3 -16.48 -43.59 -16.56
CA ARG A 3 -15.91 -42.32 -17.01
C ARG A 3 -16.25 -41.24 -16.00
N ALA A 4 -15.19 -40.58 -15.56
CA ALA A 4 -15.17 -39.51 -14.58
C ALA A 4 -15.92 -38.26 -15.04
N GLU A 5 -16.77 -37.75 -14.15
CA GLU A 5 -17.20 -36.36 -14.10
C GLU A 5 -16.09 -35.53 -13.42
N GLY A 6 -15.71 -34.42 -14.04
CA GLY A 6 -14.74 -33.48 -13.51
C GLY A 6 -15.06 -32.08 -14.00
N ALA A 7 -14.76 -31.10 -13.14
CA ALA A 7 -14.85 -29.65 -13.29
C ALA A 7 -16.17 -29.00 -12.84
N GLY A 8 -16.15 -28.50 -11.60
CA GLY A 8 -17.13 -27.58 -11.04
C GLY A 8 -16.90 -27.38 -9.55
N GLY A 9 -15.93 -26.53 -9.17
CA GLY A 9 -15.64 -26.27 -7.76
C GLY A 9 -14.41 -25.40 -7.52
N ASP A 10 -14.59 -24.09 -7.68
CA ASP A 10 -14.03 -23.03 -6.82
C ASP A 10 -12.53 -23.11 -6.44
N ALA A 11 -11.64 -22.73 -7.37
CA ALA A 11 -10.21 -22.53 -7.12
C ALA A 11 -9.83 -21.08 -6.76
N ARG A 12 -10.79 -20.14 -6.68
CA ARG A 12 -10.50 -18.70 -6.50
C ARG A 12 -10.57 -18.21 -5.04
N SER A 13 -10.97 -19.05 -4.08
CA SER A 13 -11.05 -18.67 -2.66
C SER A 13 -9.85 -19.12 -1.81
N GLY A 14 -9.00 -20.03 -2.30
CA GLY A 14 -7.89 -20.60 -1.51
C GLY A 14 -6.59 -19.77 -1.47
N ALA A 15 -6.38 -18.86 -2.41
CA ALA A 15 -5.07 -18.19 -2.58
C ALA A 15 -4.87 -16.93 -1.70
N ARG A 16 -5.90 -16.43 -1.00
CA ARG A 16 -5.79 -15.20 -0.18
C ARG A 16 -5.34 -15.46 1.26
N ASP A 17 -5.45 -16.69 1.76
CA ASP A 17 -5.16 -17.06 3.16
C ASP A 17 -3.69 -17.44 3.43
N GLU A 18 -2.81 -17.37 2.43
CA GLU A 18 -1.41 -17.83 2.55
C GLU A 18 -0.38 -16.72 2.81
N TRP A 19 -0.77 -15.44 2.73
CA TRP A 19 0.18 -14.31 2.68
C TRP A 19 0.35 -13.62 4.04
N THR A 20 1.50 -13.84 4.68
CA THR A 20 1.93 -13.07 5.85
C THR A 20 2.43 -11.68 5.45
N ALA A 21 2.63 -10.76 6.40
CA ALA A 21 3.13 -9.41 6.10
C ALA A 21 4.55 -9.41 5.48
N LEU A 22 5.34 -10.47 5.71
CA LEU A 22 6.71 -10.61 5.21
C LEU A 22 6.85 -11.48 3.94
N ARG A 23 5.84 -12.29 3.58
CA ARG A 23 5.91 -13.21 2.41
C ARG A 23 5.61 -12.56 1.05
N HIS A 24 5.14 -11.31 1.02
CA HIS A 24 4.63 -10.67 -0.20
C HIS A 24 5.65 -9.74 -0.87
N GLY A 25 6.14 -10.06 -2.07
CA GLY A 25 7.00 -9.16 -2.88
C GLY A 25 8.48 -9.06 -2.46
N GLY A 26 9.27 -8.25 -3.19
CA GLY A 26 10.74 -8.19 -3.09
C GLY A 26 11.36 -7.47 -1.89
N PHE A 27 10.57 -7.07 -0.87
CA PHE A 27 10.99 -6.15 0.20
C PHE A 27 11.09 -6.80 1.60
N VAL A 28 11.51 -8.08 1.64
CA VAL A 28 11.48 -8.89 2.86
C VAL A 28 12.35 -8.29 3.98
N ALA A 29 13.53 -7.77 3.64
CA ALA A 29 14.49 -7.26 4.61
C ALA A 29 14.00 -5.96 5.29
N GLU A 30 13.46 -5.04 4.50
CA GLU A 30 12.90 -3.77 4.99
C GLU A 30 11.71 -4.03 5.93
N ARG A 31 10.82 -4.94 5.54
CA ARG A 31 9.65 -5.29 6.37
C ARG A 31 10.07 -6.03 7.64
N ALA A 32 11.07 -6.89 7.58
CA ALA A 32 11.65 -7.53 8.77
C ALA A 32 12.24 -6.47 9.73
N ASN A 33 12.99 -5.49 9.22
CA ASN A 33 13.51 -4.39 10.03
C ASN A 33 12.39 -3.60 10.73
N ARG A 34 11.28 -3.35 10.03
CA ARG A 34 10.11 -2.67 10.60
C ARG A 34 9.39 -3.50 11.66
N PHE A 35 9.21 -4.80 11.43
CA PHE A 35 8.64 -5.67 12.46
C PHE A 35 9.53 -5.71 13.72
N MET A 36 10.85 -5.88 13.54
CA MET A 36 11.80 -5.83 14.65
C MET A 36 11.72 -4.49 15.39
N GLY A 37 11.64 -3.39 14.66
CA GLY A 37 11.53 -2.06 15.24
C GLY A 37 10.21 -1.85 15.97
N ALA A 38 9.10 -2.48 15.55
CA ALA A 38 7.85 -2.50 16.31
C ALA A 38 8.05 -3.10 17.71
N VAL A 39 8.66 -4.30 17.77
CA VAL A 39 8.85 -5.04 19.03
C VAL A 39 9.87 -4.34 19.94
N VAL A 40 10.99 -3.90 19.37
CA VAL A 40 12.07 -3.21 20.11
C VAL A 40 11.60 -1.83 20.58
N GLY A 41 10.95 -1.07 19.70
CA GLY A 41 10.41 0.24 20.01
C GLY A 41 9.35 0.17 21.12
N ALA A 42 8.47 -0.84 21.08
CA ALA A 42 7.52 -1.09 22.16
C ALA A 42 8.19 -1.32 23.51
N LEU A 43 9.27 -2.12 23.53
CA LEU A 43 10.00 -2.39 24.76
C LEU A 43 10.72 -1.14 25.28
N ILE A 44 11.32 -0.33 24.41
CA ILE A 44 11.98 0.92 24.79
C ILE A 44 10.94 1.87 25.42
N GLY A 45 9.80 2.03 24.76
CA GLY A 45 8.70 2.86 25.25
C GLY A 45 8.13 2.41 26.59
N ASP A 46 7.93 1.10 26.78
CA ASP A 46 7.52 0.52 28.07
C ASP A 46 8.54 0.85 29.18
N VAL A 47 9.83 0.58 28.95
CA VAL A 47 10.87 0.78 29.96
C VAL A 47 11.03 2.27 30.29
N LEU A 48 10.92 3.15 29.30
CA LEU A 48 10.97 4.59 29.50
C LEU A 48 9.77 5.08 30.30
N GLY A 49 8.56 4.68 29.90
CA GLY A 49 7.31 5.10 30.55
C GLY A 49 7.14 4.56 31.97
N ARG A 50 7.66 3.37 32.27
CA ARG A 50 7.66 2.80 33.64
C ARG A 50 8.39 3.67 34.67
N ARG A 51 9.34 4.51 34.24
CA ARG A 51 10.07 5.41 35.15
C ARG A 51 9.20 6.50 35.75
N VAL A 52 8.11 6.82 35.07
CA VAL A 52 7.17 7.90 35.43
C VAL A 52 5.75 7.37 35.60
N LEU A 53 5.57 6.05 35.62
CA LEU A 53 4.28 5.40 35.78
C LEU A 53 3.59 5.90 37.05
N SER A 54 2.34 6.35 36.90
CA SER A 54 1.52 6.89 37.98
C SER A 54 2.03 8.19 38.62
N SER A 55 3.07 8.82 38.05
CA SER A 55 3.51 10.16 38.46
C SER A 55 2.64 11.22 37.79
N ARG A 56 2.44 12.35 38.45
CA ARG A 56 1.85 13.54 37.82
C ARG A 56 2.89 14.26 36.99
N TRP A 57 2.49 14.95 35.93
CA TRP A 57 3.42 15.76 35.12
C TRP A 57 4.25 16.73 35.99
N SER A 58 3.67 17.34 37.02
CA SER A 58 4.40 18.20 37.96
C SER A 58 5.54 17.48 38.69
N GLU A 59 5.34 16.22 39.06
CA GLU A 59 6.34 15.38 39.74
C GLU A 59 7.42 14.91 38.75
N ILE A 60 7.01 14.53 37.53
CA ILE A 60 7.93 14.17 36.44
C ILE A 60 8.87 15.35 36.16
N LYS A 61 8.31 16.55 36.05
CA LYS A 61 9.05 17.79 35.81
C LYS A 61 9.99 18.15 36.96
N GLU A 62 9.60 17.89 38.20
CA GLU A 62 10.46 18.11 39.37
C GLU A 62 11.69 17.19 39.37
N VAL A 63 11.50 15.91 39.01
CA VAL A 63 12.56 14.89 39.05
C VAL A 63 13.46 14.91 37.81
N PHE A 64 12.87 15.06 36.62
CA PHE A 64 13.56 14.92 35.34
C PHE A 64 13.76 16.25 34.58
N GLY A 65 13.19 17.35 35.08
CA GLY A 65 13.27 18.68 34.47
C GLY A 65 12.19 18.94 33.42
N GLU A 66 12.27 20.13 32.78
CA GLU A 66 11.26 20.65 31.82
C GLU A 66 10.98 19.73 30.63
N ARG A 67 11.95 18.90 30.25
CA ARG A 67 11.81 17.95 29.14
C ARG A 67 11.25 16.59 29.56
N GLY A 68 11.10 16.36 30.86
CA GLY A 68 10.72 15.08 31.42
C GLY A 68 11.77 13.98 31.19
N VAL A 69 11.35 12.72 31.25
CA VAL A 69 12.24 11.57 31.03
C VAL A 69 12.59 11.46 29.54
N VAL A 70 13.90 11.39 29.26
CA VAL A 70 14.45 11.37 27.89
C VAL A 70 15.43 10.21 27.64
N ALA A 71 15.72 9.40 28.66
CA ALA A 71 16.62 8.27 28.56
C ALA A 71 16.24 7.19 29.58
N LEU A 72 16.44 5.92 29.21
CA LEU A 72 16.51 4.82 30.18
C LEU A 72 17.88 4.98 30.84
N GLY A 73 18.06 5.44 32.07
CA GLY A 73 19.36 5.30 32.75
C GLY A 73 19.86 3.83 32.86
N GLU A 74 20.84 3.57 33.72
CA GLU A 74 21.31 2.19 33.95
C GLU A 74 20.17 1.29 34.45
N ALA A 75 20.09 0.05 33.93
CA ALA A 75 19.18 -0.96 34.45
C ALA A 75 19.64 -1.39 35.85
N GLY A 76 18.69 -1.42 36.79
CA GLY A 76 18.98 -1.87 38.15
C GLY A 76 19.37 -3.35 38.18
N PRO A 77 20.20 -3.81 39.14
CA PRO A 77 20.47 -5.23 39.32
C PRO A 77 19.17 -6.01 39.54
N GLY A 78 18.81 -6.87 38.59
CA GLY A 78 17.60 -7.71 38.66
C GLY A 78 16.32 -7.07 38.13
N GLU A 79 16.39 -5.94 37.42
CA GLU A 79 15.23 -5.35 36.75
C GLU A 79 14.60 -6.34 35.75
N ARG A 80 13.28 -6.52 35.85
CA ARG A 80 12.51 -7.50 35.06
C ARG A 80 11.73 -6.82 33.95
N MET A 81 11.37 -7.60 32.93
CA MET A 81 10.36 -7.22 31.94
C MET A 81 9.04 -6.87 32.63
N SER A 82 8.31 -5.91 32.06
CA SER A 82 6.94 -5.62 32.48
C SER A 82 6.00 -6.77 32.14
N ASP A 83 4.83 -6.80 32.79
CA ASP A 83 3.78 -7.78 32.49
C ASP A 83 3.35 -7.73 31.02
N GLY A 84 3.27 -6.52 30.44
CA GLY A 84 2.98 -6.31 29.03
C GLY A 84 4.08 -6.88 28.12
N ALA A 85 5.35 -6.62 28.42
CA ALA A 85 6.47 -7.15 27.66
C ALA A 85 6.56 -8.68 27.74
N VAL A 86 6.23 -9.28 28.89
CA VAL A 86 6.11 -10.74 29.03
C VAL A 86 5.00 -11.27 28.13
N LEU A 87 3.80 -10.67 28.16
CA LEU A 87 2.69 -11.07 27.30
C LEU A 87 3.07 -10.99 25.82
N MET A 88 3.73 -9.91 25.39
CA MET A 88 4.22 -9.75 24.02
C MET A 88 5.19 -10.88 23.62
N ALA A 89 6.12 -11.27 24.49
CA ALA A 89 7.04 -12.39 24.23
C ALA A 89 6.30 -13.73 24.07
N LEU A 90 5.29 -14.00 24.91
CA LEU A 90 4.46 -15.19 24.81
C LEU A 90 3.66 -15.21 23.50
N THR A 91 3.14 -14.06 23.08
CA THR A 91 2.42 -13.94 21.82
C THR A 91 3.34 -14.18 20.62
N ILE A 92 4.57 -13.67 20.62
CA ILE A 92 5.54 -13.94 19.53
C ILE A 92 5.84 -15.44 19.41
N ASP A 93 6.11 -16.13 20.52
CA ASP A 93 6.30 -17.59 20.52
C ASP A 93 5.06 -18.33 20.00
N GLY A 94 3.86 -17.92 20.43
CA GLY A 94 2.60 -18.47 19.94
C GLY A 94 2.38 -18.26 18.44
N LEU A 95 2.71 -17.08 17.89
CA LEU A 95 2.59 -16.78 16.47
C LEU A 95 3.55 -17.63 15.61
N ILE A 96 4.80 -17.81 16.06
CA ILE A 96 5.77 -18.68 15.39
C ILE A 96 5.24 -20.11 15.35
N ARG A 97 4.76 -20.64 16.48
CA ARG A 97 4.21 -22.00 16.56
C ARG A 97 2.94 -22.17 15.71
N ALA A 98 2.06 -21.18 15.70
CA ALA A 98 0.85 -21.18 14.90
C ALA A 98 1.15 -21.21 13.40
N ASP A 99 2.09 -20.39 12.93
CA ASP A 99 2.49 -20.41 11.52
C ASP A 99 3.20 -21.72 11.13
N ARG A 100 4.09 -22.24 11.99
CA ARG A 100 4.71 -23.57 11.78
C ARG A 100 3.67 -24.68 11.66
N ALA A 101 2.70 -24.73 12.56
CA ALA A 101 1.65 -25.75 12.53
C ALA A 101 0.77 -25.63 11.28
N ARG A 102 0.43 -24.40 10.88
CA ARG A 102 -0.32 -24.10 9.65
C ARG A 102 0.41 -24.56 8.38
N LEU A 103 1.72 -24.38 8.31
CA LEU A 103 2.55 -24.83 7.19
C LEU A 103 2.71 -26.36 7.16
N ALA A 104 2.88 -26.98 8.33
CA ALA A 104 3.09 -28.42 8.43
C ALA A 104 1.80 -29.23 8.17
N THR A 105 0.63 -28.69 8.54
CA THR A 105 -0.66 -29.40 8.49
C THR A 105 -1.77 -28.51 7.94
N LYS A 106 -2.37 -28.91 6.82
CA LYS A 106 -3.51 -28.21 6.23
C LYS A 106 -4.71 -28.20 7.18
N GLY A 107 -5.37 -27.05 7.29
CA GLY A 107 -6.61 -26.88 8.07
C GLY A 107 -6.41 -26.65 9.57
N VAL A 108 -5.18 -26.46 10.05
CA VAL A 108 -4.92 -26.03 11.43
C VAL A 108 -5.46 -24.61 11.63
N ASP A 109 -6.32 -24.42 12.64
CA ASP A 109 -6.75 -23.08 13.05
C ASP A 109 -5.61 -22.40 13.84
N PRO A 110 -5.01 -21.32 13.33
CA PRO A 110 -3.89 -20.65 13.99
C PRO A 110 -4.26 -20.07 15.36
N VAL A 111 -5.52 -19.69 15.56
CA VAL A 111 -5.98 -19.17 16.86
C VAL A 111 -6.03 -20.27 17.92
N ALA A 112 -6.36 -21.51 17.51
CA ALA A 112 -6.32 -22.65 18.41
C ALA A 112 -4.87 -22.98 18.84
N GLU A 113 -3.90 -22.86 17.94
CA GLU A 113 -2.48 -23.02 18.30
C GLU A 113 -1.98 -21.92 19.23
N LEU A 114 -2.36 -20.67 18.96
CA LEU A 114 -2.07 -19.55 19.86
C LEU A 114 -2.66 -19.79 21.26
N ARG A 115 -3.88 -20.32 21.33
CA ARG A 115 -4.50 -20.75 22.60
C ARG A 115 -3.67 -21.81 23.31
N ARG A 116 -3.21 -22.85 22.60
CA ARG A 116 -2.36 -23.90 23.20
C ARG A 116 -1.03 -23.33 23.69
N ALA A 117 -0.46 -22.34 23.01
CA ALA A 117 0.71 -21.64 23.49
C ALA A 117 0.41 -20.88 24.79
N TYR A 118 -0.71 -20.15 24.88
CA TYR A 118 -1.11 -19.52 26.14
C TYR A 118 -1.40 -20.54 27.25
N ASP A 119 -2.03 -21.68 26.96
CA ASP A 119 -2.23 -22.78 27.91
C ASP A 119 -0.89 -23.31 28.45
N LEU A 120 0.11 -23.48 27.56
CA LEU A 120 1.47 -23.89 27.92
C LEU A 120 2.14 -22.90 28.88
N TRP A 121 1.95 -21.60 28.67
CA TRP A 121 2.56 -20.56 29.50
C TRP A 121 1.76 -20.22 30.77
N ALA A 122 0.49 -20.64 30.84
CA ALA A 122 -0.40 -20.43 31.97
C ALA A 122 -0.12 -21.36 33.16
N VAL A 123 0.68 -22.43 33.01
CA VAL A 123 1.03 -23.32 34.14
C VAL A 123 2.03 -22.65 35.11
N GLU A 124 2.25 -23.25 36.29
CA GLU A 124 3.26 -22.75 37.23
C GLU A 124 4.68 -22.85 36.63
N PRO A 125 5.56 -21.84 36.82
CA PRO A 125 6.89 -21.82 36.19
C PRO A 125 7.76 -23.05 36.47
N SER A 126 7.58 -23.68 37.64
CA SER A 126 8.27 -24.93 38.01
C SER A 126 7.87 -26.13 37.14
N GLY A 127 6.69 -26.10 36.52
CA GLY A 127 6.21 -27.14 35.60
C GLY A 127 6.66 -26.98 34.14
N ILE A 128 7.19 -25.80 33.78
CA ILE A 128 7.66 -25.49 32.41
C ILE A 128 9.16 -25.77 32.27
N SER A 129 9.93 -25.56 33.34
CA SER A 129 11.37 -25.77 33.35
C SER A 129 11.74 -27.22 33.02
N GLY A 130 12.38 -27.45 31.88
CA GLY A 130 12.75 -28.79 31.39
C GLY A 130 11.68 -29.50 30.56
N SER A 131 10.54 -28.86 30.29
CA SER A 131 9.52 -29.39 29.38
C SER A 131 10.00 -29.29 27.93
N SER A 132 9.98 -30.41 27.20
CA SER A 132 10.27 -30.42 25.76
C SER A 132 9.28 -29.59 24.95
N ALA A 133 8.03 -29.42 25.43
CA ALA A 133 7.03 -28.57 24.79
C ALA A 133 7.35 -27.07 24.95
N GLY A 134 8.04 -26.69 26.04
CA GLY A 134 8.45 -25.33 26.35
C GLY A 134 9.49 -24.75 25.39
N GLY A 135 10.26 -25.62 24.73
CA GLY A 135 11.27 -25.21 23.73
C GLY A 135 12.29 -24.22 24.28
N TRP A 136 12.75 -23.31 23.43
CA TRP A 136 13.79 -22.34 23.78
C TRP A 136 13.34 -21.33 24.83
N LEU A 137 12.09 -20.87 24.76
CA LEU A 137 11.57 -19.83 25.66
C LEU A 137 11.50 -20.31 27.12
N ALA A 138 11.31 -21.62 27.34
CA ALA A 138 11.26 -22.22 28.67
C ALA A 138 12.61 -22.21 29.39
N GLU A 139 13.72 -22.04 28.69
CA GLU A 139 15.05 -21.91 29.30
C GLU A 139 15.41 -20.44 29.62
N HIS A 140 14.77 -19.50 28.92
CA HIS A 140 15.19 -18.08 28.91
C HIS A 140 14.19 -17.13 29.59
N LEU A 141 12.92 -17.52 29.72
CA LEU A 141 11.86 -16.70 30.32
C LEU A 141 11.41 -17.05 31.76
N PRO A 142 11.70 -18.23 32.40
CA PRO A 142 11.10 -18.60 33.70
C PRO A 142 11.25 -17.57 34.82
N HIS A 143 12.38 -16.87 34.87
CA HIS A 143 12.65 -15.83 35.86
C HIS A 143 11.74 -14.59 35.68
N HIS A 144 11.22 -14.36 34.48
CA HIS A 144 10.28 -13.28 34.17
C HIS A 144 8.81 -13.73 34.34
N LEU A 145 8.51 -15.03 34.15
CA LEU A 145 7.18 -15.58 34.38
C LEU A 145 6.77 -15.53 35.86
N ALA A 146 7.72 -15.77 36.76
CA ALA A 146 7.47 -15.79 38.20
C ALA A 146 7.04 -14.42 38.71
N GLY A 147 5.76 -14.29 39.08
CA GLY A 147 5.18 -13.04 39.61
C GLY A 147 4.55 -12.14 38.56
N SER A 148 4.47 -12.56 37.30
CA SER A 148 3.78 -11.78 36.27
C SER A 148 2.25 -11.82 36.45
N ARG A 149 1.61 -10.65 36.51
CA ARG A 149 0.14 -10.53 36.64
C ARG A 149 -0.56 -11.08 35.41
N ASN A 150 -0.05 -10.83 34.21
CA ASN A 150 -0.63 -11.33 32.97
C ASN A 150 -0.59 -12.86 32.88
N VAL A 151 0.48 -13.50 33.38
CA VAL A 151 0.53 -14.97 33.45
C VAL A 151 -0.50 -15.52 34.43
N ALA A 152 -0.68 -14.87 35.58
CA ALA A 152 -1.72 -15.25 36.54
C ALA A 152 -3.14 -15.06 35.99
N LEU A 153 -3.39 -13.99 35.22
CA LEU A 153 -4.65 -13.75 34.52
C LEU A 153 -4.91 -14.77 33.44
N LEU A 154 -3.91 -15.08 32.60
CA LEU A 154 -4.00 -16.15 31.62
C LEU A 154 -4.38 -17.47 32.29
N ARG A 155 -3.75 -17.81 33.41
CA ARG A 155 -4.10 -19.00 34.20
C ARG A 155 -5.54 -19.00 34.69
N GLY A 156 -6.01 -17.88 35.27
CA GLY A 156 -7.40 -17.72 35.69
C GLY A 156 -8.36 -17.97 34.52
N LYS A 157 -8.15 -17.27 33.41
CA LYS A 157 -8.94 -17.35 32.18
C LYS A 157 -8.93 -18.74 31.55
N MET A 158 -7.77 -19.40 31.48
CA MET A 158 -7.63 -20.75 30.90
C MET A 158 -8.28 -21.82 31.79
N SER A 159 -8.29 -21.62 33.11
CA SER A 159 -8.94 -22.53 34.07
C SER A 159 -10.46 -22.33 34.23
N GLY A 160 -11.06 -21.38 33.50
CA GLY A 160 -12.49 -21.05 33.58
C GLY A 160 -12.89 -20.27 34.84
N ALA A 161 -11.92 -19.84 35.66
CA ALA A 161 -12.15 -18.92 36.76
C ALA A 161 -12.25 -17.50 36.19
N GLY A 162 -13.45 -16.92 36.21
CA GLY A 162 -13.67 -15.57 35.68
C GLY A 162 -12.81 -14.54 36.44
N PRO A 163 -11.94 -13.78 35.77
CA PRO A 163 -11.27 -12.67 36.44
C PRO A 163 -12.26 -11.53 36.62
N GLY A 164 -12.10 -10.76 37.70
CA GLY A 164 -12.58 -9.38 37.68
C GLY A 164 -11.70 -8.61 36.70
N GLU A 165 -12.27 -8.10 35.61
CA GLU A 165 -11.56 -7.20 34.70
C GLU A 165 -11.29 -5.88 35.43
N SER A 166 -10.03 -5.59 35.75
CA SER A 166 -9.64 -4.22 36.07
C SER A 166 -9.28 -3.46 34.79
N PRO A 167 -9.44 -2.13 34.75
CA PRO A 167 -9.02 -1.32 33.60
C PRO A 167 -7.55 -1.51 33.22
N GLU A 168 -6.66 -1.73 34.20
CA GLU A 168 -5.23 -2.01 33.94
C GLU A 168 -5.01 -3.29 33.12
N ASP A 169 -5.83 -4.32 33.34
CA ASP A 169 -5.72 -5.60 32.65
C ASP A 169 -6.14 -5.48 31.18
N ALA A 170 -7.22 -4.71 30.93
CA ALA A 170 -7.72 -4.42 29.58
C ALA A 170 -6.66 -3.68 28.72
N VAL A 171 -5.99 -2.69 29.30
CA VAL A 171 -4.94 -1.94 28.60
C VAL A 171 -3.69 -2.79 28.36
N SER A 172 -3.31 -3.63 29.33
CA SER A 172 -2.15 -4.50 29.17
C SER A 172 -2.33 -5.56 28.08
N ALA A 173 -3.56 -5.92 27.70
CA ALA A 173 -3.81 -6.85 26.61
C ALA A 173 -3.29 -6.33 25.25
N LEU A 174 -3.20 -5.00 25.07
CA LEU A 174 -2.74 -4.37 23.82
C LEU A 174 -1.29 -4.74 23.44
N TYR A 175 -0.45 -5.10 24.42
CA TYR A 175 0.91 -5.58 24.15
C TYR A 175 0.92 -6.85 23.28
N SER A 176 -0.09 -7.72 23.43
CA SER A 176 -0.21 -8.92 22.59
C SER A 176 -0.56 -8.57 21.14
N ALA A 177 -1.23 -7.45 20.89
CA ALA A 177 -1.67 -7.07 19.55
C ALA A 177 -0.52 -6.57 18.66
N ILE A 178 0.52 -5.97 19.25
CA ILE A 178 1.69 -5.45 18.53
C ILE A 178 2.31 -6.51 17.60
N PRO A 179 2.74 -7.69 18.09
CA PRO A 179 3.34 -8.69 17.24
C PRO A 179 2.34 -9.37 16.28
N MET A 180 1.02 -9.27 16.52
CA MET A 180 0.02 -9.85 15.62
C MET A 180 -0.07 -9.13 14.28
N GLY A 181 0.48 -7.91 14.15
CA GLY A 181 0.53 -7.17 12.88
C GLY A 181 1.32 -7.89 11.77
N ILE A 182 2.21 -8.83 12.11
CA ILE A 182 2.96 -9.62 11.11
C ILE A 182 2.11 -10.70 10.41
N TRP A 183 0.95 -11.04 11.00
CA TRP A 183 0.22 -12.26 10.69
C TRP A 183 -0.20 -12.38 9.23
N ALA A 184 -0.69 -11.30 8.64
CA ALA A 184 -1.20 -11.28 7.27
C ALA A 184 -0.88 -9.96 6.57
N SER A 185 -0.81 -9.98 5.23
CA SER A 185 -0.64 -8.76 4.42
C SER A 185 -1.93 -7.95 4.25
N PHE A 186 -3.10 -8.59 4.38
CA PHE A 186 -4.39 -7.92 4.26
C PHE A 186 -4.97 -7.53 5.61
N SER A 187 -5.40 -6.28 5.78
CA SER A 187 -5.95 -5.81 7.05
C SER A 187 -7.20 -6.58 7.47
N ASP A 188 -8.05 -7.00 6.53
CA ASP A 188 -9.23 -7.83 6.83
C ASP A 188 -8.86 -9.15 7.52
N SER A 189 -7.78 -9.80 7.06
CA SER A 189 -7.27 -11.02 7.67
C SER A 189 -6.69 -10.76 9.06
N VAL A 190 -6.00 -9.63 9.26
CA VAL A 190 -5.50 -9.21 10.58
C VAL A 190 -6.65 -8.89 11.53
N PHE A 191 -7.67 -8.15 11.09
CA PHE A 191 -8.88 -7.85 11.89
C PHE A 191 -9.56 -9.12 12.36
N GLY A 192 -9.75 -10.10 11.46
CA GLY A 192 -10.35 -11.39 11.78
C GLY A 192 -9.51 -12.22 12.74
N PHE A 193 -8.19 -12.29 12.51
CA PHE A 193 -7.26 -13.01 13.37
C PHE A 193 -7.20 -12.42 14.78
N VAL A 194 -6.93 -11.12 14.89
CA VAL A 194 -6.80 -10.41 16.18
C VAL A 194 -8.11 -10.46 16.96
N GLY A 195 -9.25 -10.26 16.28
CA GLY A 195 -10.56 -10.37 16.92
C GLY A 195 -10.79 -11.73 17.59
N ARG A 196 -10.41 -12.83 16.93
CA ARG A 196 -10.49 -14.18 17.51
C ARG A 196 -9.40 -14.43 18.58
N ALA A 197 -8.19 -13.91 18.38
CA ALA A 197 -7.09 -14.04 19.34
C ALA A 197 -7.39 -13.34 20.67
N MET A 198 -8.03 -12.17 20.64
CA MET A 198 -8.44 -11.43 21.85
C MET A 198 -9.50 -12.19 22.66
N GLN A 199 -10.38 -12.93 22.00
CA GLN A 199 -11.37 -13.79 22.68
C GLN A 199 -10.71 -14.96 23.42
N VAL A 200 -9.56 -15.45 22.95
CA VAL A 200 -8.81 -16.50 23.65
C VAL A 200 -8.39 -16.02 25.02
N THR A 201 -7.98 -14.76 25.14
CA THR A 201 -7.65 -14.12 26.41
C THR A 201 -8.86 -13.46 27.05
N GLY A 202 -10.09 -13.81 26.66
CA GLY A 202 -11.33 -13.31 27.26
C GLY A 202 -11.61 -11.82 27.05
N GLU A 203 -10.93 -11.15 26.13
CA GLU A 203 -11.09 -9.71 25.87
C GLU A 203 -12.22 -9.43 24.87
N TRP A 204 -12.98 -8.37 25.14
CA TRP A 204 -14.13 -7.94 24.33
C TRP A 204 -14.22 -6.41 24.25
N GLY A 205 -15.22 -5.91 23.51
CA GLY A 205 -15.56 -4.48 23.49
C GLY A 205 -14.41 -3.59 23.02
N GLU A 206 -14.13 -2.55 23.81
CA GLU A 206 -13.12 -1.51 23.55
C GLU A 206 -11.71 -2.11 23.38
N THR A 207 -11.31 -3.05 24.24
CA THR A 207 -9.99 -3.69 24.18
C THR A 207 -9.77 -4.37 22.84
N THR A 208 -10.75 -5.14 22.37
CA THR A 208 -10.65 -5.85 21.09
C THR A 208 -10.64 -4.90 19.90
N ALA A 209 -11.39 -3.79 19.97
CA ALA A 209 -11.35 -2.77 18.93
C ALA A 209 -9.98 -2.07 18.87
N ALA A 210 -9.43 -1.70 20.03
CA ALA A 210 -8.11 -1.07 20.13
C ALA A 210 -6.98 -2.04 19.72
N ALA A 211 -7.03 -3.30 20.12
CA ALA A 211 -6.07 -4.33 19.72
C ALA A 211 -6.05 -4.51 18.20
N LYS A 212 -7.22 -4.57 17.56
CA LYS A 212 -7.36 -4.60 16.10
C LYS A 212 -6.70 -3.37 15.45
N ALA A 213 -6.97 -2.17 15.97
CA ALA A 213 -6.36 -0.95 15.46
C ALA A 213 -4.83 -0.97 15.60
N VAL A 214 -4.29 -1.37 16.77
CA VAL A 214 -2.84 -1.50 17.01
C VAL A 214 -2.21 -2.48 16.03
N ALA A 215 -2.76 -3.68 15.90
CA ALA A 215 -2.21 -4.70 15.02
C ALA A 215 -2.23 -4.26 13.56
N VAL A 216 -3.29 -3.58 13.11
CA VAL A 216 -3.37 -3.04 11.74
C VAL A 216 -2.44 -1.86 11.56
N MET A 217 -2.28 -0.98 12.54
CA MET A 217 -1.30 0.12 12.45
C MET A 217 0.12 -0.42 12.29
N VAL A 218 0.50 -1.39 13.13
CA VAL A 218 1.81 -2.06 13.03
C VAL A 218 1.95 -2.81 11.70
N GLN A 219 0.91 -3.53 11.26
CA GLN A 219 0.90 -4.19 9.95
C GLN A 219 1.14 -3.20 8.81
N GLN A 220 0.37 -2.11 8.77
CA GLN A 220 0.50 -1.10 7.72
C GLN A 220 1.88 -0.48 7.75
N ASN A 221 2.44 -0.22 8.94
CA ASN A 221 3.80 0.27 9.06
C ASN A 221 4.84 -0.73 8.57
N ILE A 222 4.72 -2.02 8.90
CA ILE A 222 5.58 -3.07 8.37
C ILE A 222 5.58 -3.01 6.83
N LEU A 223 4.40 -2.96 6.23
CA LEU A 223 4.25 -3.00 4.78
C LEU A 223 4.72 -1.71 4.10
N THR A 224 4.44 -0.55 4.69
CA THR A 224 4.55 0.77 4.03
C THR A 224 5.69 1.64 4.55
N GLY A 225 6.09 1.46 5.80
CA GLY A 225 7.00 2.38 6.52
C GLY A 225 6.35 3.73 6.87
N ASN A 226 5.03 3.87 6.82
CA ASN A 226 4.36 5.16 7.00
C ASN A 226 3.21 5.09 8.03
N PHE A 227 3.45 5.66 9.21
CA PHE A 227 2.44 5.74 10.28
C PHE A 227 1.21 6.56 9.93
N VAL A 228 1.32 7.57 9.04
CA VAL A 228 0.15 8.35 8.62
C VAL A 228 -0.83 7.44 7.89
N ARG A 229 -0.32 6.54 7.03
CA ARG A 229 -1.17 5.55 6.37
C ARG A 229 -1.72 4.52 7.34
N ALA A 230 -0.92 4.09 8.31
CA ALA A 230 -1.41 3.22 9.37
C ALA A 230 -2.61 3.83 10.11
N PHE A 231 -2.59 5.14 10.36
CA PHE A 231 -3.72 5.85 10.96
C PHE A 231 -4.91 5.93 10.01
N ASP A 232 -4.69 6.38 8.77
CA ASP A 232 -5.74 6.47 7.75
C ASP A 232 -6.41 5.11 7.52
N GLN A 233 -5.65 4.01 7.48
CA GLN A 233 -6.21 2.68 7.26
C GLN A 233 -7.19 2.26 8.37
N VAL A 234 -6.93 2.63 9.62
CA VAL A 234 -7.84 2.38 10.74
C VAL A 234 -9.06 3.29 10.68
N LEU A 235 -8.91 4.53 10.21
CA LEU A 235 -10.02 5.48 10.09
C LEU A 235 -10.92 5.23 8.86
N GLU A 236 -10.37 4.65 7.79
CA GLU A 236 -11.06 4.41 6.52
C GLU A 236 -11.70 3.01 6.44
N VAL A 237 -11.39 2.09 7.36
CA VAL A 237 -11.98 0.74 7.36
C VAL A 237 -13.49 0.81 7.61
N ASP A 238 -14.23 -0.14 7.01
CA ASP A 238 -15.63 -0.37 7.37
C ASP A 238 -15.76 -0.46 8.90
N PRO A 239 -16.51 0.46 9.52
CA PRO A 239 -16.65 0.54 10.97
C PRO A 239 -17.06 -0.81 11.59
N ASP A 240 -17.85 -1.63 10.89
CA ASP A 240 -18.30 -2.94 11.40
C ASP A 240 -17.15 -3.94 11.62
N ARG A 241 -15.98 -3.73 11.00
CA ARG A 241 -14.77 -4.56 11.21
C ARG A 241 -14.14 -4.37 12.59
N LEU A 242 -14.22 -3.17 13.18
CA LEU A 242 -13.63 -2.89 14.50
C LEU A 242 -14.48 -3.47 15.63
N GLY A 243 -15.81 -3.41 15.51
CA GLY A 243 -16.76 -3.94 16.49
C GLY A 243 -17.78 -2.91 16.97
N ALA A 244 -18.57 -3.23 17.99
CA ALA A 244 -19.65 -2.37 18.48
C ALA A 244 -19.13 -1.08 19.17
N GLU A 245 -18.04 -1.17 19.92
CA GLU A 245 -17.45 -0.05 20.69
C GLU A 245 -16.49 0.83 19.85
N ARG A 246 -16.53 0.71 18.53
CA ARG A 246 -15.63 1.43 17.61
C ARG A 246 -15.72 2.95 17.69
N THR A 247 -16.89 3.49 18.03
CA THR A 247 -17.14 4.92 17.96
C THR A 247 -16.25 5.66 18.94
N LEU A 248 -16.20 5.19 20.19
CA LEU A 248 -15.34 5.76 21.22
C LEU A 248 -13.86 5.73 20.83
N LEU A 249 -13.41 4.61 20.24
CA LEU A 249 -12.05 4.46 19.76
C LEU A 249 -11.73 5.45 18.63
N LEU A 250 -12.59 5.52 17.60
CA LEU A 250 -12.39 6.40 16.46
C LEU A 250 -12.45 7.88 16.86
N ASP A 251 -13.35 8.25 17.77
CA ASP A 251 -13.42 9.61 18.31
C ASP A 251 -12.15 9.98 19.07
N SER A 252 -11.62 9.07 19.89
CA SER A 252 -10.38 9.28 20.63
C SER A 252 -9.16 9.39 19.70
N LEU A 253 -9.09 8.55 18.66
CA LEU A 253 -8.06 8.62 17.63
C LEU A 253 -8.10 9.95 16.87
N ASN A 254 -9.29 10.39 16.45
CA ASN A 254 -9.47 11.67 15.77
C ASN A 254 -9.10 12.85 16.68
N ALA A 255 -9.41 12.77 17.97
CA ALA A 255 -8.99 13.78 18.94
C ALA A 255 -7.46 13.85 19.06
N GLY A 256 -6.79 12.69 19.15
CA GLY A 256 -5.32 12.62 19.18
C GLY A 256 -4.68 13.22 17.92
N LEU A 257 -5.16 12.86 16.73
CA LEU A 257 -4.67 13.40 15.45
C LEU A 257 -4.92 14.91 15.31
N SER A 258 -6.07 15.39 15.77
CA SER A 258 -6.43 16.81 15.68
C SER A 258 -5.62 17.68 16.64
N LEU A 259 -5.20 17.10 17.78
CA LEU A 259 -4.40 17.80 18.78
C LEU A 259 -2.92 17.90 18.38
N ALA A 260 -2.43 16.91 17.64
CA ALA A 260 -1.01 16.72 17.33
C ALA A 260 -0.36 17.90 16.58
N ARG A 261 0.79 18.34 17.09
CA ARG A 261 1.63 19.39 16.50
C ARG A 261 3.01 19.45 17.16
N ARG A 262 3.99 20.07 16.49
CA ARG A 262 5.41 20.07 16.91
C ARG A 262 5.66 20.64 18.32
N ASP A 263 4.83 21.55 18.81
CA ASP A 263 4.98 22.25 20.08
C ASP A 263 3.97 21.81 21.15
N ILE A 264 3.42 20.60 21.02
CA ILE A 264 2.43 20.06 21.95
C ILE A 264 2.99 19.93 23.38
N THR A 265 2.17 20.30 24.36
CA THR A 265 2.52 20.27 25.78
C THR A 265 1.95 19.05 26.50
N PRO A 266 2.61 18.54 27.57
CA PRO A 266 2.06 17.48 28.43
C PRO A 266 0.64 17.74 28.92
N GLU A 267 0.35 18.96 29.34
CA GLU A 267 -0.97 19.37 29.82
C GLU A 267 -2.05 19.27 28.74
N GLU A 268 -1.69 19.48 27.47
CA GLU A 268 -2.60 19.28 26.35
C GLU A 268 -2.81 17.79 26.05
N ILE A 269 -1.76 16.97 26.14
CA ILE A 269 -1.85 15.51 25.96
C ILE A 269 -2.81 14.92 27.00
N GLU A 270 -2.77 15.40 28.24
CA GLU A 270 -3.67 14.95 29.32
C GLU A 270 -5.16 15.18 29.00
N THR A 271 -5.51 16.03 28.03
CA THR A 271 -6.90 16.19 27.55
C THR A 271 -7.42 14.96 26.81
N LEU A 272 -6.53 14.09 26.32
CA LEU A 272 -6.86 12.81 25.67
C LEU A 272 -7.12 11.69 26.69
N GLY A 273 -6.84 11.91 27.97
CA GLY A 273 -6.99 10.96 29.06
C GLY A 273 -5.67 10.62 29.76
N ALA A 274 -5.71 9.60 30.62
CA ALA A 274 -4.55 9.18 31.43
C ALA A 274 -3.85 7.92 30.88
N GLY A 275 -4.28 7.38 29.73
CA GLY A 275 -3.77 6.12 29.19
C GLY A 275 -4.22 4.88 29.96
N ASP A 276 -5.24 5.00 30.80
CA ASP A 276 -5.83 3.95 31.64
C ASP A 276 -6.99 3.21 30.96
N THR A 277 -7.39 3.65 29.77
CA THR A 277 -8.30 2.93 28.86
C THR A 277 -7.62 2.61 27.53
N PRO A 278 -8.03 1.55 26.82
CA PRO A 278 -7.45 1.21 25.52
C PRO A 278 -7.54 2.36 24.50
N ALA A 279 -8.66 3.09 24.44
CA ALA A 279 -8.83 4.22 23.52
C ALA A 279 -7.95 5.42 23.89
N SER A 280 -7.84 5.79 25.17
CA SER A 280 -7.00 6.92 25.60
C SER A 280 -5.50 6.61 25.43
N ALA A 281 -5.09 5.38 25.74
CA ALA A 281 -3.71 4.94 25.54
C ALA A 281 -3.28 5.04 24.07
N LEU A 282 -4.15 4.59 23.16
CA LEU A 282 -3.88 4.67 21.73
C LEU A 282 -3.94 6.11 21.19
N ALA A 283 -4.88 6.94 21.67
CA ALA A 283 -4.99 8.34 21.27
C ALA A 283 -3.74 9.14 21.63
N ILE A 284 -3.20 8.95 22.83
CA ILE A 284 -1.95 9.59 23.27
C ILE A 284 -0.77 9.13 22.41
N ALA A 285 -0.67 7.82 22.15
CA ALA A 285 0.40 7.27 21.30
C ALA A 285 0.35 7.88 19.89
N VAL A 286 -0.81 7.92 19.25
CA VAL A 286 -1.01 8.51 17.92
C VAL A 286 -0.68 10.01 17.91
N CYS A 287 -1.13 10.75 18.92
CA CYS A 287 -0.81 12.15 19.10
C CYS A 287 0.72 12.39 19.19
N ALA A 288 1.41 11.56 19.97
CA ALA A 288 2.85 11.64 20.16
C ALA A 288 3.63 11.35 18.87
N VAL A 289 3.27 10.27 18.18
CA VAL A 289 3.85 9.89 16.88
C VAL A 289 3.65 11.02 15.85
N GLN A 290 2.43 11.52 15.70
CA GLN A 290 2.11 12.56 14.74
C GLN A 290 2.81 13.89 15.05
N SER A 291 2.98 14.22 16.34
CA SER A 291 3.65 15.45 16.78
C SER A 291 5.16 15.42 16.57
N ALA A 292 5.77 14.24 16.72
CA ALA A 292 7.21 14.03 16.59
C ALA A 292 7.71 13.91 15.13
N GLN A 293 6.79 13.75 14.18
CA GLN A 293 7.09 13.56 12.75
C GLN A 293 8.02 12.36 12.53
N THR A 294 9.27 12.57 12.14
CA THR A 294 10.22 11.49 11.84
C THR A 294 11.10 11.09 13.02
N SER A 295 11.03 11.79 14.16
CA SER A 295 11.93 11.57 15.29
C SER A 295 11.41 10.52 16.27
N PHE A 296 12.06 9.35 16.31
CA PHE A 296 11.75 8.27 17.26
C PHE A 296 11.89 8.74 18.71
N ASP A 297 13.01 9.40 19.04
CA ASP A 297 13.31 9.88 20.39
C ASP A 297 12.26 10.89 20.87
N GLU A 298 11.83 11.78 19.98
CA GLU A 298 10.83 12.79 20.31
C GLU A 298 9.44 12.18 20.47
N ALA A 299 9.08 11.18 19.66
CA ALA A 299 7.81 10.47 19.81
C ALA A 299 7.71 9.78 21.16
N LEU A 300 8.77 9.09 21.58
CA LEU A 300 8.82 8.47 22.90
C LEU A 300 8.78 9.50 24.01
N ARG A 301 9.53 10.60 23.89
CA ARG A 301 9.50 11.70 24.87
C ARG A 301 8.08 12.24 25.05
N ILE A 302 7.37 12.52 23.96
CA ILE A 302 6.00 13.04 24.01
C ILE A 302 5.06 11.99 24.63
N ALA A 303 5.18 10.73 24.21
CA ALA A 303 4.29 9.66 24.64
C ALA A 303 4.38 9.29 26.12
N VAL A 304 5.52 9.51 26.79
CA VAL A 304 5.71 9.09 28.19
C VAL A 304 5.59 10.23 29.20
N ASN A 305 5.76 11.48 28.76
CA ASN A 305 5.81 12.64 29.64
C ASN A 305 4.43 13.29 29.81
N HIS A 306 3.48 12.52 30.34
CA HIS A 306 2.15 12.96 30.76
C HIS A 306 1.77 12.21 32.04
N SER A 307 0.75 12.68 32.77
CA SER A 307 0.25 11.96 33.94
C SER A 307 -0.42 10.63 33.55
N GLY A 308 -0.31 9.62 34.42
CA GLY A 308 -1.06 8.36 34.29
C GLY A 308 -0.21 7.17 33.83
N ASN A 309 -0.76 6.37 32.92
CA ASN A 309 -0.14 5.13 32.44
C ASN A 309 0.80 5.40 31.24
N SER A 310 1.94 6.02 31.53
CA SER A 310 2.96 6.35 30.53
C SER A 310 3.65 5.14 29.89
N ALA A 311 3.56 3.95 30.52
CA ALA A 311 4.24 2.75 30.04
C ALA A 311 3.62 2.21 28.74
N ILE A 312 2.29 2.04 28.70
CA ILE A 312 1.59 1.56 27.50
C ILE A 312 1.59 2.61 26.38
N THR A 313 1.40 3.89 26.70
CA THR A 313 1.41 4.96 25.68
C THR A 313 2.79 5.02 25.02
N GLY A 314 3.85 4.94 25.81
CA GLY A 314 5.22 4.76 25.35
C GLY A 314 5.39 3.51 24.48
N ALA A 315 4.89 2.36 24.93
CA ALA A 315 5.02 1.10 24.18
C ALA A 315 4.28 1.15 22.83
N LEU A 316 3.07 1.69 22.79
CA LEU A 316 2.31 1.83 21.55
C LEU A 316 2.96 2.84 20.60
N ALA A 317 3.39 4.00 21.10
CA ALA A 317 4.09 5.00 20.30
C ALA A 317 5.42 4.46 19.75
N GLY A 318 6.16 3.74 20.59
CA GLY A 318 7.40 3.06 20.21
C GLY A 318 7.18 1.95 19.19
N ALA A 319 6.08 1.18 19.30
CA ALA A 319 5.73 0.18 18.30
C ALA A 319 5.41 0.81 16.93
N ILE A 320 4.62 1.89 16.93
CA ILE A 320 4.21 2.59 15.71
C ILE A 320 5.44 3.26 15.06
N MET A 321 6.21 4.04 15.82
CA MET A 321 7.40 4.71 15.27
C MET A 321 8.51 3.74 14.89
N GLY A 322 8.77 2.74 15.74
CA GLY A 322 9.79 1.73 15.47
C GLY A 322 9.44 0.84 14.27
N SER A 323 8.16 0.69 13.91
CA SER A 323 7.75 0.00 12.68
C SER A 323 7.67 0.90 11.44
N SER A 324 7.85 2.21 11.61
CA SER A 324 7.85 3.16 10.50
C SER A 324 9.22 3.23 9.82
N PHE A 325 9.30 3.92 8.68
CA PHE A 325 10.55 4.26 8.00
C PHE A 325 11.43 3.03 7.68
N SER A 326 12.69 3.04 8.11
CA SER A 326 13.65 1.94 7.97
C SER A 326 13.52 0.90 9.10
N GLY A 327 12.58 1.09 10.02
CA GLY A 327 12.32 0.20 11.13
C GLY A 327 13.37 0.31 12.24
N VAL A 328 13.84 -0.84 12.73
CA VAL A 328 14.84 -0.93 13.81
C VAL A 328 16.16 -0.20 13.48
N ALA A 329 16.47 -0.01 12.19
CA ALA A 329 17.69 0.67 11.76
C ALA A 329 17.72 2.16 12.15
N ASP A 330 16.56 2.77 12.35
CA ASP A 330 16.45 4.19 12.75
C ASP A 330 16.48 4.38 14.28
N ILE A 331 16.44 3.28 15.06
CA ILE A 331 16.49 3.34 16.52
C ILE A 331 17.95 3.46 16.96
N SER A 332 18.28 4.55 17.66
CA SER A 332 19.64 4.75 18.20
C SER A 332 20.06 3.60 19.11
N GLY A 333 21.27 3.10 18.90
CA GLY A 333 21.87 2.06 19.73
C GLY A 333 22.02 2.45 21.21
N ASP A 334 21.92 3.75 21.55
CA ASP A 334 21.93 4.22 22.93
C ASP A 334 20.78 3.65 23.76
N TRP A 335 19.62 3.39 23.15
CA TRP A 335 18.47 2.77 23.80
C TRP A 335 18.69 1.32 24.21
N ALA A 336 19.70 0.64 23.65
CA ALA A 336 20.03 -0.72 24.06
C ALA A 336 20.60 -0.79 25.49
N ARG A 337 21.19 0.30 25.97
CA ARG A 337 21.73 0.39 27.34
C ARG A 337 20.58 0.57 28.32
N GLY A 338 20.40 -0.41 29.22
CA GLY A 338 19.32 -0.37 30.22
C GLY A 338 18.03 -1.09 29.83
N LEU A 339 17.99 -1.77 28.68
CA LEU A 339 16.79 -2.45 28.19
C LEU A 339 16.61 -3.84 28.83
N ALA A 340 15.91 -3.91 29.96
CA ALA A 340 15.59 -5.17 30.64
C ALA A 340 14.79 -6.11 29.71
N GLY A 341 15.30 -7.33 29.50
CA GLY A 341 14.69 -8.29 28.57
C GLY A 341 14.93 -8.01 27.07
N GLY A 342 15.71 -6.98 26.73
CA GLY A 342 15.95 -6.56 25.34
C GLY A 342 16.52 -7.67 24.45
N LYS A 343 17.51 -8.42 24.94
CA LYS A 343 18.12 -9.55 24.19
C LYS A 343 17.11 -10.65 23.87
N LEU A 344 16.18 -10.92 24.79
CA LEU A 344 15.18 -11.97 24.65
C LEU A 344 14.15 -11.59 23.58
N LEU A 345 13.53 -10.41 23.71
CA LEU A 345 12.54 -9.93 22.76
C LEU A 345 13.13 -9.67 21.37
N PHE A 346 14.35 -9.13 21.30
CA PHE A 346 15.05 -8.97 20.03
C PHE A 346 15.24 -10.31 19.32
N ARG A 347 15.68 -11.35 20.05
CA ARG A 347 15.85 -12.69 19.46
C ARG A 347 14.53 -13.29 19.01
N LEU A 348 13.47 -13.19 19.81
CA LEU A 348 12.13 -13.65 19.42
C LEU A 348 11.61 -12.92 18.18
N ALA A 349 11.83 -11.61 18.08
CA ALA A 349 11.42 -10.82 16.92
C ALA A 349 12.18 -11.25 15.65
N GLN A 350 13.49 -11.48 15.77
CA GLN A 350 14.30 -12.04 14.69
C GLN A 350 13.80 -13.43 14.28
N ASP A 351 13.48 -14.29 15.25
CA ASP A 351 12.98 -15.62 14.97
C ASP A 351 11.62 -15.60 14.27
N ALA A 352 10.74 -14.65 14.63
CA ALA A 352 9.51 -14.41 13.90
C ALA A 352 9.79 -13.92 12.47
N CYS A 353 10.79 -13.08 12.23
CA CYS A 353 11.16 -12.70 10.87
C CYS A 353 11.62 -13.92 10.04
N GLU A 354 12.44 -14.81 10.61
CA GLU A 354 12.89 -16.05 9.96
C GLU A 354 11.71 -17.00 9.67
N GLN A 355 10.72 -17.10 10.56
CA GLN A 355 9.54 -17.94 10.36
C GLN A 355 8.57 -17.37 9.32
N PHE A 356 8.36 -16.06 9.33
CA PHE A 356 7.38 -15.39 8.47
C PHE A 356 7.96 -14.98 7.11
N ALA A 357 9.24 -15.25 6.82
CA ALA A 357 9.87 -15.03 5.51
C ALA A 357 9.25 -15.90 4.39
N PRO A 358 9.50 -15.59 3.09
CA PRO A 358 9.07 -16.41 1.94
C PRO A 358 9.52 -17.87 1.99
N GLU A 359 10.72 -18.10 2.53
CA GLU A 359 11.26 -19.44 2.80
C GLU A 359 11.43 -19.61 4.32
N PRO A 360 10.39 -20.08 5.03
CA PRO A 360 10.43 -20.28 6.47
C PRO A 360 11.49 -21.29 6.88
N ARG A 361 12.25 -20.98 7.94
CA ARG A 361 13.16 -21.94 8.55
C ARG A 361 12.37 -23.06 9.22
N ASP A 362 12.76 -24.33 9.01
CA ASP A 362 12.12 -25.48 9.67
C ASP A 362 13.08 -26.67 9.95
N ASP A 363 14.36 -26.37 10.15
CA ASP A 363 15.35 -27.40 10.47
C ASP A 363 15.15 -28.03 11.87
N ALA A 364 15.96 -29.06 12.19
CA ALA A 364 15.85 -29.78 13.46
C ALA A 364 16.13 -28.90 14.71
N GLU A 365 16.92 -27.83 14.57
CA GLU A 365 17.12 -26.86 15.66
C GLU A 365 15.85 -26.03 15.86
N TRP A 366 15.25 -25.57 14.76
CA TRP A 366 14.02 -24.81 14.76
C TRP A 366 12.85 -25.57 15.39
N GLN A 367 12.73 -26.85 15.03
CA GLN A 367 11.74 -27.78 15.60
C GLN A 367 11.90 -27.95 17.12
N ARG A 368 13.14 -27.91 17.65
CA ARG A 368 13.41 -27.95 19.09
C ARG A 368 13.14 -26.62 19.78
N ARG A 369 13.42 -25.48 19.13
CA ARG A 369 13.16 -24.15 19.72
C ARG A 369 11.67 -23.85 19.81
N TYR A 370 10.87 -24.22 18.80
CA TYR A 370 9.44 -23.89 18.69
C TYR A 370 8.51 -25.09 18.47
N PRO A 371 8.51 -26.14 19.30
CA PRO A 371 7.70 -27.35 19.08
C PRO A 371 6.22 -27.06 18.74
N THR A 372 5.68 -27.73 17.72
CA THR A 372 4.24 -27.66 17.42
C THR A 372 3.44 -28.39 18.49
N LEU A 373 2.31 -27.82 18.91
CA LEU A 373 1.51 -28.34 20.03
C LEU A 373 0.36 -29.24 19.58
N SER A 374 0.09 -29.28 18.27
CA SER A 374 -0.95 -30.11 17.63
C SER A 374 -0.54 -31.56 17.39
N VAL A 375 0.75 -31.90 17.41
CA VAL A 375 1.26 -33.21 16.99
C VAL A 375 1.86 -33.96 18.19
N GLY A 376 0.98 -34.57 18.99
CA GLY A 376 1.34 -35.41 20.14
C GLY A 376 0.30 -36.49 20.38
N GLY A 377 0.35 -37.56 19.58
CA GLY A 377 -0.60 -38.68 19.64
C GLY A 377 0.03 -40.02 19.25
N SER A 378 1.14 -40.41 19.89
CA SER A 378 1.50 -41.82 20.05
C SER A 378 2.21 -42.03 21.38
N GLY A 379 1.44 -42.29 22.42
CA GLY A 379 1.94 -42.61 23.76
C GLY A 379 0.87 -42.38 24.81
N ASN A 380 0.21 -43.47 25.21
CA ASN A 380 -0.81 -43.56 26.27
C ASN A 380 -0.72 -42.47 27.37
N ALA A 381 -1.72 -41.61 27.43
CA ALA A 381 -2.26 -41.07 28.67
C ALA A 381 -3.73 -40.68 28.43
N ASP A 382 -4.64 -41.59 28.77
CA ASP A 382 -6.03 -41.23 29.10
C ASP A 382 -6.01 -40.66 30.53
N PRO A 383 -6.62 -39.50 30.78
CA PRO A 383 -7.98 -39.56 31.28
C PRO A 383 -8.89 -38.47 30.70
N GLY A 384 -10.04 -38.90 30.17
CA GLY A 384 -11.11 -38.03 29.71
C GLY A 384 -11.60 -37.02 30.76
N ILE A 385 -12.02 -35.87 30.23
CA ILE A 385 -13.12 -34.98 30.66
C ILE A 385 -13.27 -33.93 29.55
N LEU A 386 -14.51 -33.46 29.31
CA LEU A 386 -14.99 -32.58 28.24
C LEU A 386 -15.52 -33.28 26.97
N ALA A 387 -16.32 -34.31 27.18
CA ALA A 387 -17.61 -34.34 26.50
C ALA A 387 -18.65 -33.63 27.38
N ASP A 388 -19.63 -33.01 26.73
CA ASP A 388 -20.93 -32.56 27.28
C ASP A 388 -20.97 -31.27 28.11
N GLN A 389 -21.39 -30.14 27.51
CA GLN A 389 -22.81 -29.80 27.30
C GLN A 389 -22.96 -28.46 26.51
N PRO A 390 -24.16 -28.19 25.94
CA PRO A 390 -24.38 -27.45 24.69
C PRO A 390 -24.94 -26.02 24.92
N HIS A 391 -25.58 -25.46 23.87
CA HIS A 391 -26.44 -24.26 23.81
C HIS A 391 -25.84 -23.03 23.08
N LEU A 392 -26.08 -22.94 21.77
CA LEU A 392 -26.73 -21.79 21.09
C LEU A 392 -26.79 -22.04 19.58
N ALA A 393 -27.62 -22.99 19.18
CA ALA A 393 -28.10 -23.14 17.80
C ALA A 393 -29.56 -23.59 17.85
N ALA A 394 -30.48 -22.63 17.91
CA ALA A 394 -31.87 -22.77 17.47
C ALA A 394 -32.62 -21.45 17.71
N ASN A 395 -32.66 -20.59 16.69
CA ASN A 395 -33.89 -19.87 16.41
C ASN A 395 -33.89 -19.39 14.96
N ARG A 396 -34.49 -20.20 14.08
CA ARG A 396 -35.53 -19.79 13.12
C ARG A 396 -35.73 -20.89 12.08
N GLY A 397 -36.89 -21.51 12.16
CA GLY A 397 -37.38 -22.44 11.16
C GLY A 397 -38.77 -22.93 11.53
N ALA A 398 -39.78 -22.09 11.30
CA ALA A 398 -41.12 -22.57 10.93
C ALA A 398 -42.03 -21.43 10.44
N ALA A 399 -42.33 -21.51 9.14
CA ALA A 399 -43.64 -21.25 8.53
C ALA A 399 -44.23 -19.83 8.56
N LEU A 400 -44.06 -19.15 7.42
CA LEU A 400 -45.18 -18.57 6.68
C LEU A 400 -44.92 -18.79 5.18
N THR A 401 -45.34 -19.97 4.71
CA THR A 401 -45.55 -20.27 3.29
C THR A 401 -46.75 -19.45 2.79
N GLY A 402 -46.55 -18.64 1.76
CA GLY A 402 -47.66 -18.08 0.99
C GLY A 402 -47.29 -16.92 0.07
N LYS A 403 -47.13 -17.24 -1.23
CA LYS A 403 -47.05 -16.34 -2.40
C LYS A 403 -45.70 -15.59 -2.51
N VAL A 404 -44.97 -15.59 -3.62
CA VAL A 404 -45.34 -15.63 -5.04
C VAL A 404 -44.26 -16.42 -5.80
N ALA A 405 -44.68 -17.45 -6.50
CA ALA A 405 -43.95 -18.02 -7.62
C ALA A 405 -44.34 -17.20 -8.85
N GLU A 406 -43.40 -16.44 -9.43
CA GLU A 406 -43.46 -16.01 -10.82
C GLU A 406 -42.11 -15.39 -11.22
N LEU A 407 -41.62 -15.82 -12.39
CA LEU A 407 -40.63 -15.16 -13.25
C LEU A 407 -39.14 -15.43 -12.97
N LEU A 408 -38.77 -16.69 -13.15
CA LEU A 408 -37.59 -17.03 -13.94
C LEU A 408 -38.08 -17.75 -15.21
N THR A 409 -37.82 -17.19 -16.39
CA THR A 409 -37.28 -17.87 -17.58
C THR A 409 -37.40 -16.97 -18.82
N LEU A 410 -36.49 -17.24 -19.75
CA LEU A 410 -36.43 -16.81 -21.15
C LEU A 410 -36.01 -15.36 -21.40
N ASP A 411 -34.73 -15.17 -21.72
CA ASP A 411 -34.33 -14.35 -22.88
C ASP A 411 -32.88 -14.63 -23.27
N GLU A 412 -32.68 -15.79 -23.92
CA GLU A 412 -31.65 -15.94 -24.95
C GLU A 412 -32.33 -16.58 -26.18
N GLN A 413 -32.14 -15.94 -27.33
CA GLN A 413 -32.47 -16.37 -28.70
C GLN A 413 -33.91 -16.15 -29.20
N VAL A 414 -34.14 -15.05 -29.94
CA VAL A 414 -34.65 -15.09 -31.32
C VAL A 414 -34.10 -13.90 -32.12
N VAL A 415 -33.60 -14.24 -33.30
CA VAL A 415 -33.07 -13.38 -34.37
C VAL A 415 -34.20 -13.02 -35.36
N LEU A 416 -34.09 -11.84 -35.99
CA LEU A 416 -34.75 -11.35 -37.23
C LEU A 416 -36.10 -10.59 -37.17
N GLU A 417 -36.04 -9.44 -37.87
CA GLU A 417 -37.03 -8.89 -38.82
C GLU A 417 -37.99 -7.74 -38.42
N THR A 418 -37.51 -6.54 -38.78
CA THR A 418 -38.17 -5.45 -39.55
C THR A 418 -39.18 -4.47 -38.92
N ARG A 419 -38.71 -3.20 -38.89
CA ARG A 419 -39.37 -1.92 -39.26
C ARG A 419 -40.41 -1.32 -38.28
N GLY A 420 -40.28 -0.06 -37.84
CA GLY A 420 -39.27 0.95 -38.15
C GLY A 420 -39.52 2.36 -37.61
N ARG A 421 -38.54 3.23 -37.93
CA ARG A 421 -38.42 4.70 -37.82
C ARG A 421 -38.33 5.28 -36.39
N SER A 422 -37.30 6.05 -36.02
CA SER A 422 -36.39 6.89 -36.81
C SER A 422 -34.90 6.69 -36.48
N ASP A 423 -34.15 6.31 -37.52
CA ASP A 423 -32.72 6.54 -37.69
C ASP A 423 -32.40 8.05 -37.75
N THR A 424 -31.30 8.47 -37.10
CA THR A 424 -30.19 9.19 -37.76
C THR A 424 -29.09 9.48 -36.75
N THR A 425 -28.08 8.61 -36.72
CA THR A 425 -26.63 8.93 -36.60
C THR A 425 -25.87 7.60 -36.61
N THR A 426 -25.90 6.92 -37.74
CA THR A 426 -24.83 5.99 -38.11
C THR A 426 -23.74 6.84 -38.76
N ASP A 427 -22.67 7.13 -38.03
CA ASP A 427 -21.48 7.81 -38.53
C ASP A 427 -20.73 6.87 -39.50
N ASN A 428 -21.21 6.81 -40.74
CA ASN A 428 -20.44 6.30 -41.87
C ASN A 428 -19.84 7.51 -42.61
N GLU A 429 -18.56 7.81 -42.38
CA GLU A 429 -17.83 8.74 -43.25
C GLU A 429 -17.42 8.03 -44.55
N TRP A 430 -17.90 8.56 -45.67
CA TRP A 430 -17.40 8.22 -47.00
C TRP A 430 -16.37 9.28 -47.42
N ARG A 431 -15.12 8.87 -47.66
CA ARG A 431 -14.08 9.72 -48.27
C ARG A 431 -13.59 9.04 -49.54
N ASN A 432 -13.61 9.75 -50.67
CA ASN A 432 -13.16 9.26 -51.98
C ASN A 432 -13.76 7.93 -52.45
N GLY A 433 -15.03 7.66 -52.13
CA GLY A 433 -15.74 6.46 -52.63
C GLY A 433 -15.39 5.15 -51.93
N GLU A 434 -14.51 5.17 -50.93
CA GLU A 434 -14.22 4.01 -50.07
C GLU A 434 -14.95 4.12 -48.72
N ARG A 435 -15.39 2.95 -48.23
CA ARG A 435 -16.08 2.82 -46.94
C ARG A 435 -15.03 2.85 -45.84
N VAL A 436 -14.86 3.99 -45.16
CA VAL A 436 -13.92 4.10 -44.04
C VAL A 436 -14.63 3.60 -42.79
N MET A 437 -14.14 2.51 -42.17
CA MET A 437 -14.64 2.08 -40.86
C MET A 437 -14.39 3.20 -39.84
N GLY A 438 -15.45 3.65 -39.17
CA GLY A 438 -15.32 4.46 -37.96
C GLY A 438 -14.49 3.68 -36.95
N TYR A 439 -13.45 4.31 -36.39
CA TYR A 439 -12.50 3.65 -35.49
C TYR A 439 -13.16 3.14 -34.20
N TRP A 440 -14.40 3.56 -33.92
CA TRP A 440 -15.24 3.02 -32.86
C TRP A 440 -16.72 2.97 -33.23
N ASP A 441 -17.36 1.86 -32.88
CA ASP A 441 -18.80 1.78 -32.69
C ASP A 441 -19.09 2.15 -31.23
N ALA A 442 -19.75 3.28 -30.98
CA ALA A 442 -20.16 3.71 -29.64
C ALA A 442 -20.96 2.62 -28.90
N GLN A 443 -21.66 1.73 -29.62
CA GLN A 443 -22.37 0.59 -29.05
C GLN A 443 -21.42 -0.50 -28.54
N ARG A 444 -20.19 -0.60 -29.06
CA ARG A 444 -19.17 -1.53 -28.58
C ARG A 444 -18.57 -1.08 -27.25
N VAL A 445 -18.18 0.18 -27.11
CA VAL A 445 -17.73 0.76 -25.82
C VAL A 445 -18.83 0.59 -24.77
N ARG A 446 -20.08 0.88 -25.14
CA ARG A 446 -21.23 0.70 -24.24
C ARG A 446 -21.48 -0.74 -23.82
N ARG A 447 -21.25 -1.71 -24.70
CA ARG A 447 -21.33 -3.14 -24.35
C ARG A 447 -20.25 -3.57 -23.36
N VAL A 448 -19.02 -3.09 -23.53
CA VAL A 448 -17.88 -3.50 -22.70
C VAL A 448 -17.92 -2.84 -21.33
N PHE A 449 -18.09 -1.52 -21.29
CA PHE A 449 -17.98 -0.73 -20.05
C PHE A 449 -19.33 -0.38 -19.42
N GLY A 450 -20.44 -0.77 -20.06
CA GLY A 450 -21.80 -0.42 -19.64
C GLY A 450 -22.16 1.06 -19.87
N ARG A 451 -21.26 1.85 -20.49
CA ARG A 451 -21.38 3.32 -20.65
C ARG A 451 -20.89 3.76 -22.03
N SER A 452 -21.45 4.84 -22.57
CA SER A 452 -21.02 5.40 -23.85
C SER A 452 -19.56 5.89 -23.79
N SER A 453 -18.96 6.14 -24.95
CA SER A 453 -17.61 6.69 -25.07
C SER A 453 -17.41 7.99 -24.29
N ASP A 454 -18.41 8.86 -24.31
CA ASP A 454 -18.37 10.17 -23.67
C ASP A 454 -18.56 10.02 -22.16
N GLU A 455 -19.52 9.18 -21.72
CA GLU A 455 -19.74 8.84 -20.30
C GLU A 455 -18.50 8.15 -19.70
N PHE A 456 -17.86 7.23 -20.42
CA PHE A 456 -16.63 6.57 -19.95
C PHE A 456 -15.53 7.58 -19.66
N CYS A 457 -15.29 8.50 -20.59
CA CYS A 457 -14.23 9.51 -20.43
C CYS A 457 -14.56 10.57 -19.36
N GLN A 458 -15.84 10.81 -19.09
CA GLN A 458 -16.32 11.79 -18.10
C GLN A 458 -16.43 11.20 -16.69
N GLU A 459 -16.84 9.94 -16.58
CA GLU A 459 -17.14 9.27 -15.30
C GLU A 459 -15.99 8.37 -14.82
N LEU A 460 -14.73 8.69 -15.20
CA LEU A 460 -13.55 8.09 -14.59
C LEU A 460 -13.60 8.38 -13.10
N ARG A 461 -14.06 7.38 -12.34
CA ARG A 461 -14.21 7.48 -10.89
C ARG A 461 -12.83 7.41 -10.28
N TYR A 462 -12.58 8.30 -9.35
CA TYR A 462 -11.47 8.16 -8.44
C TYR A 462 -11.85 7.15 -7.37
N ASP A 463 -11.07 6.08 -7.32
CA ASP A 463 -11.03 5.17 -6.19
C ASP A 463 -9.79 5.53 -5.37
N LYS A 464 -10.03 6.13 -4.20
CA LYS A 464 -8.96 6.66 -3.31
C LYS A 464 -8.03 5.56 -2.79
N THR A 465 -8.47 4.31 -2.89
CA THR A 465 -7.97 3.31 -1.98
C THR A 465 -6.92 2.44 -2.63
N ILE A 466 -5.70 2.99 -2.81
CA ILE A 466 -4.50 2.16 -2.84
C ILE A 466 -4.43 1.44 -1.48
N LYS A 467 -5.04 0.26 -1.45
CA LYS A 467 -5.15 -0.65 -0.30
C LYS A 467 -4.09 -1.73 -0.38
N ASP A 468 -3.70 -2.09 -1.59
CA ASP A 468 -2.61 -3.02 -1.79
C ASP A 468 -1.30 -2.38 -1.31
N ALA A 469 -0.75 -2.97 -0.25
CA ALA A 469 0.44 -2.44 0.39
C ALA A 469 1.71 -2.63 -0.44
N SER A 470 1.71 -3.56 -1.41
CA SER A 470 2.81 -3.69 -2.37
C SER A 470 2.83 -2.55 -3.38
N VAL A 471 1.67 -2.21 -3.94
CA VAL A 471 1.50 -1.02 -4.80
C VAL A 471 1.90 0.22 -4.02
N PHE A 472 1.44 0.35 -2.78
CA PHE A 472 1.76 1.47 -1.91
C PHE A 472 3.27 1.63 -1.70
N TYR A 473 3.96 0.55 -1.32
CA TYR A 473 5.40 0.56 -1.13
C TYR A 473 6.12 0.93 -2.43
N GLY A 474 5.72 0.32 -3.55
CA GLY A 474 6.25 0.63 -4.87
C GLY A 474 6.14 2.11 -5.21
N ILE A 475 4.96 2.71 -4.99
CA ILE A 475 4.76 4.14 -5.24
C ILE A 475 5.64 4.99 -4.30
N GLY A 476 5.81 4.59 -3.04
CA GLY A 476 6.64 5.35 -2.10
C GLY A 476 8.13 5.29 -2.42
N MET A 477 8.62 4.10 -2.76
CA MET A 477 10.04 3.78 -2.79
C MET A 477 10.62 3.59 -4.19
N HIS A 478 9.80 3.33 -5.21
CA HIS A 478 10.25 2.97 -6.56
C HIS A 478 9.71 3.90 -7.64
N PHE A 479 8.48 4.40 -7.51
CA PHE A 479 7.90 5.31 -8.50
C PHE A 479 8.73 6.58 -8.75
N PRO A 480 9.29 7.25 -7.72
CA PRO A 480 10.18 8.39 -7.94
C PRO A 480 11.31 8.06 -8.91
N PHE A 481 11.90 6.89 -8.76
CA PHE A 481 13.01 6.41 -9.56
C PHE A 481 12.56 5.93 -10.94
N ALA A 482 11.37 5.33 -11.07
CA ALA A 482 10.77 5.01 -12.37
C ALA A 482 10.66 6.27 -13.26
N ALA A 483 10.08 7.34 -12.73
CA ALA A 483 9.94 8.60 -13.47
C ALA A 483 11.28 9.33 -13.70
N LEU A 484 12.19 9.29 -12.71
CA LEU A 484 13.53 9.86 -12.81
C LEU A 484 14.39 9.14 -13.87
N GLU A 485 14.42 7.81 -13.87
CA GLU A 485 15.16 7.02 -14.85
C GLU A 485 14.56 7.12 -16.25
N SER A 486 13.23 7.29 -16.36
CA SER A 486 12.57 7.62 -17.63
C SER A 486 13.10 8.95 -18.21
N ALA A 487 13.22 9.99 -17.37
CA ALA A 487 13.76 11.30 -17.75
C ALA A 487 15.27 11.24 -18.07
N LEU A 488 16.04 10.46 -17.32
CA LEU A 488 17.47 10.21 -17.59
C LEU A 488 17.67 9.53 -18.93
N ALA A 489 16.90 8.49 -19.23
CA ALA A 489 16.98 7.77 -20.49
C ALA A 489 16.63 8.68 -21.68
N ASP A 490 15.60 9.52 -21.55
CA ASP A 490 15.26 10.56 -22.53
C ASP A 490 16.43 11.55 -22.76
N MET A 491 17.04 12.03 -21.68
CA MET A 491 18.21 12.91 -21.78
C MET A 491 19.38 12.26 -22.52
N VAL A 492 19.66 10.98 -22.25
CA VAL A 492 20.77 10.25 -22.86
C VAL A 492 20.59 10.13 -24.36
N VAL A 493 19.36 9.89 -24.81
CA VAL A 493 19.02 9.82 -26.24
C VAL A 493 19.21 11.18 -26.94
N HIS A 494 18.76 12.26 -26.31
CA HIS A 494 18.65 13.56 -26.96
C HIS A 494 19.77 14.55 -26.60
N GLY A 495 20.64 14.21 -25.66
CA GLY A 495 21.67 15.07 -25.08
C GLY A 495 21.14 16.15 -24.12
N ARG A 496 19.81 16.23 -23.94
CA ARG A 496 19.05 17.15 -23.08
C ARG A 496 17.64 16.58 -22.89
N LEU A 497 16.86 17.06 -21.92
CA LEU A 497 15.46 16.60 -21.81
C LEU A 497 14.68 16.99 -23.08
N SER A 498 13.85 16.09 -23.60
CA SER A 498 13.00 16.31 -24.77
C SER A 498 11.65 16.92 -24.39
N SER A 499 10.84 17.27 -25.39
CA SER A 499 9.44 17.66 -25.17
C SER A 499 8.61 16.55 -24.51
N SER A 500 8.97 15.28 -24.71
CA SER A 500 8.29 14.14 -24.09
C SER A 500 8.42 14.21 -22.58
N THR A 501 9.63 14.42 -22.06
CA THR A 501 9.85 14.63 -20.63
C THR A 501 9.16 15.89 -20.12
N GLN A 502 9.19 17.00 -20.86
CA GLN A 502 8.44 18.21 -20.47
C GLN A 502 6.94 17.89 -20.28
N MET A 503 6.31 17.18 -21.22
CA MET A 503 4.92 16.75 -21.09
C MET A 503 4.71 15.82 -19.89
N THR A 504 5.63 14.89 -19.64
CA THR A 504 5.61 14.02 -18.44
C THR A 504 5.61 14.84 -17.14
N LEU A 505 6.44 15.89 -17.05
CA LEU A 505 6.47 16.78 -15.87
C LEU A 505 5.14 17.50 -15.65
N PHE A 506 4.50 17.98 -16.73
CA PHE A 506 3.16 18.57 -16.63
C PHE A 506 2.06 17.56 -16.30
N CYS A 507 2.21 16.29 -16.70
CA CYS A 507 1.33 15.21 -16.25
C CYS A 507 1.53 14.88 -14.76
N LEU A 508 2.78 14.83 -14.26
CA LEU A 508 3.06 14.63 -12.84
C LEU A 508 2.47 15.77 -12.00
N ASP A 509 2.67 17.03 -12.40
CA ASP A 509 2.05 18.20 -11.75
C ASP A 509 0.51 18.12 -11.78
N ALA A 510 -0.08 17.65 -12.87
CA ALA A 510 -1.53 17.45 -12.97
C ALA A 510 -2.03 16.39 -12.00
N VAL A 511 -1.28 15.30 -11.77
CA VAL A 511 -1.63 14.28 -10.76
C VAL A 511 -1.64 14.90 -9.35
N VAL A 512 -0.62 15.68 -9.00
CA VAL A 512 -0.55 16.36 -7.69
C VAL A 512 -1.71 17.34 -7.48
N ARG A 513 -2.05 18.12 -8.51
CA ARG A 513 -3.19 19.05 -8.47
C ARG A 513 -4.52 18.33 -8.36
N THR A 514 -4.66 17.20 -9.06
CA THR A 514 -5.87 16.37 -9.00
C THR A 514 -6.12 15.91 -7.58
N GLU A 515 -5.08 15.42 -6.92
CA GLU A 515 -5.14 14.96 -5.54
C GLU A 515 -5.40 16.11 -4.55
N THR A 516 -4.72 17.24 -4.74
CA THR A 516 -4.91 18.43 -3.89
C THR A 516 -6.33 18.97 -3.99
N TRP A 517 -6.87 19.12 -5.19
CA TRP A 517 -8.23 19.61 -5.42
C TRP A 517 -9.28 18.68 -4.82
N LEU A 518 -9.08 17.36 -4.98
CA LEU A 518 -9.99 16.38 -4.42
C LEU A 518 -10.04 16.47 -2.89
N ARG A 519 -8.87 16.52 -2.24
CA ARG A 519 -8.80 16.59 -0.78
C ARG A 519 -9.53 17.81 -0.24
N GLN A 520 -9.53 18.92 -0.97
CA GLN A 520 -10.23 20.17 -0.63
C GLN A 520 -11.72 20.17 -0.95
N THR A 521 -12.13 19.69 -2.13
CA THR A 521 -13.49 19.94 -2.66
C THR A 521 -14.39 18.70 -2.72
N LYS A 522 -13.81 17.50 -2.60
CA LYS A 522 -14.49 16.20 -2.77
C LYS A 522 -15.19 16.03 -4.14
N ARG A 523 -14.78 16.80 -5.16
CA ARG A 523 -15.32 16.73 -6.54
C ARG A 523 -14.17 16.56 -7.54
N LEU A 524 -14.44 15.90 -8.67
CA LEU A 524 -13.35 15.47 -9.56
C LEU A 524 -13.71 15.37 -11.04
N THR A 525 -12.73 15.74 -11.89
CA THR A 525 -12.56 15.20 -13.25
C THR A 525 -11.05 15.06 -13.59
N PRO A 526 -10.41 13.89 -13.40
CA PRO A 526 -8.96 13.71 -13.59
C PRO A 526 -8.47 14.03 -15.00
N ARG A 527 -9.33 13.73 -15.99
CA ARG A 527 -9.10 14.05 -17.39
C ARG A 527 -9.01 15.56 -17.63
N THR A 528 -9.83 16.37 -16.96
CA THR A 528 -9.81 17.83 -17.06
C THR A 528 -8.50 18.39 -16.53
N ILE A 529 -8.05 17.88 -15.39
CA ILE A 529 -6.79 18.36 -14.77
C ILE A 529 -5.58 17.91 -15.60
N SER A 530 -5.62 16.70 -16.17
CA SER A 530 -4.65 16.24 -17.17
C SER A 530 -4.60 17.17 -18.39
N LEU A 531 -5.77 17.54 -18.94
CA LEU A 531 -5.87 18.49 -20.05
C LEU A 531 -5.27 19.84 -19.67
N LEU A 532 -5.64 20.42 -18.52
CA LEU A 532 -5.10 21.72 -18.07
C LEU A 532 -3.59 21.68 -17.86
N GLY A 533 -3.04 20.55 -17.38
CA GLY A 533 -1.59 20.32 -17.34
C GLY A 533 -0.96 20.40 -18.74
N LEU A 534 -1.53 19.72 -19.73
CA LEU A 534 -1.06 19.75 -21.11
C LEU A 534 -1.23 21.11 -21.79
N LEU A 535 -2.27 21.89 -21.47
CA LEU A 535 -2.42 23.26 -21.99
C LEU A 535 -1.41 24.22 -21.37
N ARG A 536 -1.03 24.02 -20.09
CA ARG A 536 0.09 24.73 -19.47
C ARG A 536 1.40 24.38 -20.15
N TRP A 537 1.61 23.11 -20.53
CA TRP A 537 2.73 22.75 -21.40
C TRP A 537 2.66 23.48 -22.74
N LEU A 538 1.52 23.45 -23.45
CA LEU A 538 1.36 24.16 -24.73
C LEU A 538 1.74 25.65 -24.62
N HIS A 539 1.36 26.29 -23.51
CA HIS A 539 1.75 27.67 -23.24
C HIS A 539 3.27 27.86 -23.19
N THR A 540 3.99 26.95 -22.52
CA THR A 540 5.46 26.99 -22.49
C THR A 540 6.09 26.83 -23.88
N GLN A 541 5.38 26.23 -24.85
CA GLN A 541 5.88 26.04 -26.22
C GLN A 541 5.72 27.29 -27.11
N GLY A 542 5.34 28.43 -26.53
CA GLY A 542 5.25 29.73 -27.21
C GLY A 542 3.84 30.14 -27.63
N VAL A 543 2.81 29.35 -27.28
CA VAL A 543 1.41 29.73 -27.48
C VAL A 543 0.97 30.66 -26.34
N PRO A 544 0.47 31.87 -26.59
CA PRO A 544 -0.07 32.73 -25.54
C PRO A 544 -1.18 32.03 -24.75
N TRP A 545 -1.30 32.25 -23.43
CA TRP A 545 -2.27 31.55 -22.60
C TRP A 545 -3.72 31.68 -23.12
N ASN A 546 -4.12 32.87 -23.55
CA ASN A 546 -5.43 33.13 -24.16
C ASN A 546 -5.65 32.46 -25.52
N GLY A 547 -4.60 31.91 -26.14
CA GLY A 547 -4.65 31.04 -27.32
C GLY A 547 -4.42 29.56 -27.00
N ALA A 548 -4.06 29.22 -25.76
CA ALA A 548 -3.87 27.85 -25.30
C ALA A 548 -5.13 27.28 -24.60
N VAL A 549 -6.07 28.13 -24.17
CA VAL A 549 -7.30 27.71 -23.49
C VAL A 549 -8.55 28.29 -24.15
N THR A 550 -9.71 27.70 -23.87
CA THR A 550 -11.00 28.22 -24.32
C THR A 550 -11.41 29.47 -23.54
N ALA A 551 -12.34 30.26 -24.09
CA ALA A 551 -12.85 31.47 -23.43
C ALA A 551 -13.50 31.18 -22.06
N GLY A 552 -14.11 29.99 -21.89
CA GLY A 552 -14.66 29.55 -20.62
C GLY A 552 -13.59 29.35 -19.55
N ILE A 553 -12.52 28.61 -19.90
CA ILE A 553 -11.38 28.38 -18.99
C ILE A 553 -10.66 29.70 -18.70
N LEU A 554 -10.47 30.58 -19.68
CA LEU A 554 -9.79 31.86 -19.48
C LEU A 554 -10.51 32.77 -18.45
N LYS A 555 -11.83 32.65 -18.33
CA LYS A 555 -12.61 33.41 -17.35
C LYS A 555 -12.35 32.95 -15.91
N GLU A 556 -12.27 31.64 -15.71
CA GLU A 556 -12.02 31.03 -14.40
C GLU A 556 -10.53 31.07 -14.04
N VAL A 557 -9.65 30.94 -15.04
CA VAL A 557 -8.19 30.89 -14.93
C VAL A 557 -7.56 31.90 -15.90
N PRO A 558 -7.48 33.20 -15.52
CA PRO A 558 -6.98 34.27 -16.39
C PRO A 558 -5.51 34.14 -16.80
N GLU A 559 -4.72 33.43 -16.00
CA GLU A 559 -3.29 33.19 -16.21
C GLU A 559 -2.92 31.76 -15.78
N PRO A 560 -1.87 31.14 -16.36
CA PRO A 560 -1.46 29.80 -15.96
C PRO A 560 -0.85 29.83 -14.55
N THR A 561 -1.25 28.88 -13.69
CA THR A 561 -0.95 28.94 -12.25
C THR A 561 0.09 27.90 -11.77
N GLY A 562 0.52 28.04 -10.51
CA GLY A 562 1.42 27.14 -9.78
C GLY A 562 2.91 27.34 -10.07
N TRP A 563 3.77 26.59 -9.39
CA TRP A 563 5.22 26.84 -9.42
C TRP A 563 5.88 26.37 -10.72
N LEU A 564 5.41 25.28 -11.32
CA LEU A 564 6.06 24.69 -12.51
C LEU A 564 6.11 25.66 -13.70
N ILE A 565 5.10 26.51 -13.88
CA ILE A 565 5.06 27.50 -14.97
C ILE A 565 6.05 28.66 -14.78
N LYS A 566 6.71 28.74 -13.62
CA LYS A 566 7.72 29.76 -13.33
C LYS A 566 9.14 29.30 -13.66
N VAL A 567 9.32 28.05 -14.10
CA VAL A 567 10.61 27.46 -14.48
C VAL A 567 10.97 27.90 -15.91
N PRO A 568 11.95 28.79 -16.11
CA PRO A 568 12.25 29.37 -17.43
C PRO A 568 12.67 28.33 -18.48
N GLU A 569 13.40 27.30 -18.07
CA GLU A 569 13.95 26.26 -18.95
C GLU A 569 12.87 25.40 -19.61
N LEU A 570 11.66 25.37 -19.03
CA LEU A 570 10.51 24.69 -19.62
C LEU A 570 9.92 25.46 -20.82
N PHE A 571 10.23 26.75 -20.99
CA PHE A 571 9.83 27.55 -22.16
C PHE A 571 10.76 27.35 -23.37
N GLU A 572 11.84 26.59 -23.21
CA GLU A 572 12.66 26.21 -24.35
C GLU A 572 11.91 25.19 -25.22
N ARG A 573 11.81 25.46 -26.52
CA ARG A 573 11.13 24.57 -27.48
C ARG A 573 12.04 23.40 -27.87
N ARG A 574 11.66 22.19 -27.49
CA ARG A 574 12.51 20.99 -27.58
C ARG A 574 12.05 19.97 -28.61
N ASP A 575 11.88 20.45 -29.84
CA ASP A 575 11.35 19.69 -30.98
C ASP A 575 10.03 18.94 -30.66
N PRO A 576 8.99 19.68 -30.20
CA PRO A 576 7.74 19.05 -29.79
C PRO A 576 7.05 18.34 -30.96
N ASP A 577 6.56 17.13 -30.71
CA ASP A 577 5.75 16.37 -31.67
C ASP A 577 4.60 17.25 -32.20
N PRO A 578 4.55 17.54 -33.52
CA PRO A 578 3.50 18.36 -34.11
C PRO A 578 2.09 17.85 -33.78
N VAL A 579 1.91 16.53 -33.64
CA VAL A 579 0.64 15.90 -33.25
C VAL A 579 0.11 16.49 -31.95
N CYS A 580 0.98 16.66 -30.94
CA CYS A 580 0.61 17.19 -29.63
C CYS A 580 0.24 18.68 -29.71
N ILE A 581 1.03 19.48 -30.43
CA ILE A 581 0.78 20.92 -30.60
C ILE A 581 -0.55 21.16 -31.32
N GLU A 582 -0.78 20.46 -32.43
CA GLU A 582 -2.01 20.59 -33.22
C GLU A 582 -3.25 20.15 -32.44
N ALA A 583 -3.18 19.01 -31.74
CA ALA A 583 -4.31 18.50 -30.97
C ALA A 583 -4.71 19.44 -29.83
N LEU A 584 -3.75 19.98 -29.08
CA LEU A 584 -4.02 20.90 -27.97
C LEU A 584 -4.44 22.30 -28.46
N SER A 585 -3.90 22.76 -29.60
CA SER A 585 -4.33 24.04 -30.20
C SER A 585 -5.77 23.95 -30.72
N ALA A 586 -6.17 22.80 -31.28
CA ALA A 586 -7.55 22.56 -31.73
C ALA A 586 -8.57 22.63 -30.57
N PHE A 587 -8.16 22.27 -29.35
CA PHE A 587 -8.99 22.45 -28.16
C PHE A 587 -9.27 23.94 -27.89
N ALA A 588 -8.23 24.78 -27.89
CA ALA A 588 -8.37 26.22 -27.64
C ALA A 588 -9.25 26.91 -28.70
N GLU A 589 -9.11 26.52 -29.97
CA GLU A 589 -9.84 27.13 -31.08
C GLU A 589 -11.31 26.70 -31.19
N ARG A 590 -11.61 25.43 -30.89
CA ARG A 590 -12.89 24.81 -31.27
C ARG A 590 -13.63 24.14 -30.12
N ASP A 591 -13.06 24.17 -28.91
CA ASP A 591 -13.54 23.43 -27.75
C ASP A 591 -13.69 21.92 -28.06
N VAL A 592 -12.72 21.37 -28.81
CA VAL A 592 -12.69 19.96 -29.21
C VAL A 592 -11.52 19.26 -28.54
N THR A 593 -11.82 18.26 -27.71
CA THR A 593 -10.83 17.29 -27.20
C THR A 593 -11.01 15.93 -27.87
N GLY A 594 -10.03 15.04 -27.80
CA GLY A 594 -10.16 13.68 -28.32
C GLY A 594 -11.07 12.77 -27.47
N TRP A 595 -11.97 12.08 -28.15
CA TRP A 595 -12.87 11.06 -27.58
C TRP A 595 -12.80 9.79 -28.46
N PHE A 596 -13.27 8.65 -27.97
CA PHE A 596 -13.35 7.45 -28.80
C PHE A 596 -14.30 7.63 -29.99
N SER A 597 -15.46 8.24 -29.74
CA SER A 597 -16.52 8.56 -30.72
C SER A 597 -16.06 9.61 -31.73
N LYS A 598 -15.21 10.55 -31.28
CA LYS A 598 -14.68 11.65 -32.08
C LYS A 598 -13.17 11.80 -31.86
N PRO A 599 -12.36 10.96 -32.53
CA PRO A 599 -10.91 11.02 -32.40
C PRO A 599 -10.37 12.37 -32.85
N ILE A 600 -9.43 12.95 -32.09
CA ILE A 600 -8.84 14.26 -32.41
C ILE A 600 -7.95 14.20 -33.66
N ASN A 601 -7.37 13.03 -33.95
CA ASN A 601 -6.56 12.72 -35.13
C ASN A 601 -6.42 11.20 -35.31
N ARG A 602 -5.55 10.76 -36.23
CA ARG A 602 -5.19 9.34 -36.46
C ARG A 602 -3.72 9.04 -36.14
N ALA A 603 -3.10 9.87 -35.31
CA ALA A 603 -1.68 9.72 -35.00
C ALA A 603 -1.44 8.43 -34.20
N ARG A 604 -0.49 7.62 -34.69
CA ARG A 604 -0.08 6.36 -34.06
C ARG A 604 1.18 6.55 -33.19
N THR A 605 1.83 7.72 -33.23
CA THR A 605 3.16 8.02 -32.66
C THR A 605 3.30 7.75 -31.16
N PRO A 606 4.52 7.43 -30.66
CA PRO A 606 4.76 7.04 -29.26
C PRO A 606 4.76 8.19 -28.26
N SER A 607 4.65 9.47 -28.66
CA SER A 607 4.87 10.62 -27.79
C SER A 607 3.83 10.76 -26.65
N ALA A 608 2.76 9.96 -26.66
CA ALA A 608 1.83 9.80 -25.55
C ALA A 608 2.19 8.74 -24.51
N VAL A 609 3.07 7.80 -24.84
CA VAL A 609 3.37 6.64 -23.99
C VAL A 609 4.22 7.03 -22.77
N PRO A 610 5.36 7.76 -22.90
CA PRO A 610 6.23 8.03 -21.75
C PRO A 610 5.53 8.76 -20.61
N ARG A 611 4.68 9.75 -20.92
CA ARG A 611 3.95 10.52 -19.91
C ARG A 611 2.89 9.72 -19.15
N ALA A 612 2.50 8.54 -19.65
CA ALA A 612 1.59 7.65 -18.94
C ALA A 612 2.22 7.06 -17.66
N ILE A 613 3.55 7.13 -17.51
CA ILE A 613 4.22 6.79 -16.25
C ILE A 613 3.66 7.57 -15.08
N ALA A 614 3.25 8.83 -15.26
CA ALA A 614 2.67 9.65 -14.18
C ALA A 614 1.39 9.03 -13.59
N LEU A 615 0.72 8.17 -14.36
CA LEU A 615 -0.55 7.54 -14.01
C LEU A 615 -0.37 6.10 -13.51
N SER A 616 0.86 5.55 -13.50
CA SER A 616 1.11 4.23 -12.92
C SER A 616 0.90 4.19 -11.41
N ALA A 617 0.98 5.34 -10.73
CA ALA A 617 0.69 5.49 -9.30
C ALA A 617 -0.78 5.87 -9.01
N TRP A 618 -1.68 5.79 -10.00
CA TRP A 618 -3.05 6.29 -9.89
C TRP A 618 -3.97 5.42 -9.02
N SER A 619 -3.76 4.10 -9.02
CA SER A 619 -4.59 3.12 -8.30
C SER A 619 -3.83 1.80 -8.14
N ASP A 620 -4.24 0.98 -7.18
CA ASP A 620 -3.86 -0.44 -7.06
C ASP A 620 -4.71 -1.37 -7.92
N ILE A 621 -5.75 -0.86 -8.57
CA ILE A 621 -6.59 -1.59 -9.51
C ILE A 621 -6.04 -1.35 -10.93
N PRO A 622 -5.47 -2.37 -11.60
CA PRO A 622 -4.85 -2.21 -12.92
C PRO A 622 -5.80 -1.63 -13.97
N GLU A 623 -7.08 -1.99 -13.93
CA GLU A 623 -8.08 -1.45 -14.86
C GLU A 623 -8.21 0.07 -14.72
N ARG A 624 -8.16 0.61 -13.50
CA ARG A 624 -8.25 2.07 -13.25
C ARG A 624 -7.02 2.80 -13.74
N VAL A 625 -5.84 2.20 -13.57
CA VAL A 625 -4.58 2.72 -14.12
C VAL A 625 -4.67 2.77 -15.65
N PHE A 626 -5.14 1.68 -16.27
CA PHE A 626 -5.29 1.58 -17.72
C PHE A 626 -6.27 2.62 -18.28
N GLU A 627 -7.47 2.69 -17.72
CA GLU A 627 -8.53 3.63 -18.14
C GLU A 627 -8.04 5.09 -18.08
N GLN A 628 -7.37 5.47 -17.00
CA GLN A 628 -6.87 6.83 -16.81
C GLN A 628 -5.74 7.18 -17.79
N ALA A 629 -4.82 6.24 -18.04
CA ALA A 629 -3.73 6.41 -19.01
C ALA A 629 -4.24 6.51 -20.46
N VAL A 630 -5.22 5.69 -20.83
CA VAL A 630 -5.92 5.79 -22.13
C VAL A 630 -6.58 7.16 -22.29
N ALA A 631 -7.31 7.62 -21.26
CA ALA A 631 -7.99 8.90 -21.30
C ALA A 631 -7.03 10.10 -21.42
N ASN A 632 -5.85 10.03 -20.80
CA ASN A 632 -4.79 11.03 -20.95
C ASN A 632 -4.19 11.02 -22.36
N ALA A 633 -3.91 9.84 -22.92
CA ALA A 633 -3.35 9.72 -24.26
C ALA A 633 -4.29 10.25 -25.34
N LEU A 634 -5.59 9.98 -25.22
CA LEU A 634 -6.66 10.45 -26.13
C LEU A 634 -6.74 11.97 -26.28
N LEU A 635 -6.24 12.74 -25.30
CA LEU A 635 -6.20 14.21 -25.39
C LEU A 635 -5.36 14.70 -26.59
N THR A 636 -4.43 13.87 -27.08
CA THR A 636 -3.52 14.22 -28.18
C THR A 636 -3.46 13.18 -29.30
N HIS A 637 -3.76 11.92 -29.02
CA HIS A 637 -3.63 10.82 -30.00
C HIS A 637 -4.93 10.03 -30.11
N GLY A 638 -5.54 10.05 -31.29
CA GLY A 638 -6.84 9.41 -31.52
C GLY A 638 -6.78 7.95 -32.01
N HIS A 639 -5.59 7.39 -32.26
CA HIS A 639 -5.45 6.01 -32.76
C HIS A 639 -5.21 4.99 -31.63
N PRO A 640 -5.84 3.79 -31.67
CA PRO A 640 -5.67 2.72 -30.68
C PRO A 640 -4.23 2.37 -30.34
N ASP A 641 -3.38 2.18 -31.35
CA ASP A 641 -1.94 2.01 -31.18
C ASP A 641 -1.32 2.93 -30.13
N ALA A 642 -1.67 4.22 -30.12
CA ALA A 642 -1.07 5.19 -29.22
C ALA A 642 -1.65 5.10 -27.79
N TYR A 643 -2.98 5.20 -27.65
CA TYR A 643 -3.59 5.25 -26.32
C TYR A 643 -3.63 3.90 -25.61
N LEU A 644 -3.73 2.76 -26.33
CA LEU A 644 -3.64 1.43 -25.71
C LEU A 644 -2.21 1.10 -25.29
N SER A 645 -1.19 1.56 -26.03
CA SER A 645 0.21 1.41 -25.60
C SER A 645 0.49 2.25 -24.35
N ALA A 646 -0.09 3.45 -24.24
CA ALA A 646 0.00 4.27 -23.03
C ALA A 646 -0.67 3.57 -21.83
N GLY A 647 -1.86 3.00 -22.02
CA GLY A 647 -2.55 2.19 -21.00
C GLY A 647 -1.73 0.98 -20.56
N ALA A 648 -1.23 0.20 -21.52
CA ALA A 648 -0.40 -0.98 -21.27
C ALA A 648 0.88 -0.62 -20.52
N TYR A 649 1.58 0.43 -20.94
CA TYR A 649 2.79 0.89 -20.26
C TYR A 649 2.54 1.29 -18.81
N ALA A 650 1.48 2.06 -18.53
CA ALA A 650 1.14 2.48 -17.17
C ALA A 650 0.85 1.27 -16.25
N VAL A 651 0.13 0.26 -16.76
CA VAL A 651 -0.15 -0.97 -16.02
C VAL A 651 1.11 -1.81 -15.81
N LEU A 652 1.96 -1.98 -16.82
CA LEU A 652 3.22 -2.71 -16.68
C LEU A 652 4.11 -2.08 -15.59
N VAL A 653 4.23 -0.75 -15.58
CA VAL A 653 4.95 -0.04 -14.52
C VAL A 653 4.26 -0.25 -13.17
N ASN A 654 2.93 -0.13 -13.10
CA ASN A 654 2.17 -0.36 -11.87
C ASN A 654 2.40 -1.78 -11.31
N THR A 655 2.35 -2.82 -12.13
CA THR A 655 2.62 -4.20 -11.72
C THR A 655 4.03 -4.37 -11.16
N VAL A 656 5.04 -3.76 -11.80
CA VAL A 656 6.42 -3.80 -11.31
C VAL A 656 6.56 -3.04 -9.98
N LEU A 657 5.89 -1.90 -9.83
CA LEU A 657 5.84 -1.17 -8.54
C LEU A 657 5.22 -2.05 -7.44
N SER A 658 4.22 -2.86 -7.79
CA SER A 658 3.62 -3.85 -6.88
C SER A 658 4.53 -5.05 -6.56
N GLY A 659 5.78 -5.06 -7.05
CA GLY A 659 6.72 -6.16 -6.87
C GLY A 659 6.49 -7.37 -7.78
N GLY A 660 5.61 -7.23 -8.77
CA GLY A 660 5.44 -8.21 -9.84
C GLY A 660 6.53 -8.10 -10.91
N THR A 661 6.59 -9.09 -11.79
CA THR A 661 7.47 -9.10 -12.95
C THR A 661 6.83 -8.44 -14.17
N LEU A 662 7.61 -8.17 -15.22
CA LEU A 662 7.05 -7.74 -16.50
C LEU A 662 6.17 -8.83 -17.14
N GLU A 663 6.45 -10.11 -16.86
CA GLU A 663 5.63 -11.23 -17.34
C GLU A 663 4.24 -11.19 -16.70
N ASP A 664 4.17 -11.04 -15.37
CA ASP A 664 2.90 -10.84 -14.64
C ASP A 664 2.13 -9.62 -15.20
N GLY A 665 2.85 -8.54 -15.48
CA GLY A 665 2.26 -7.33 -16.02
C GLY A 665 1.68 -7.51 -17.43
N ILE A 666 2.33 -8.32 -18.29
CA ILE A 666 1.80 -8.64 -19.62
C ILE A 666 0.51 -9.45 -19.50
N GLU A 667 0.43 -10.40 -18.57
CA GLU A 667 -0.81 -11.16 -18.34
C GLU A 667 -1.96 -10.23 -17.92
N VAL A 668 -1.71 -9.33 -16.97
CA VAL A 668 -2.70 -8.33 -16.50
C VAL A 668 -3.13 -7.41 -17.65
N VAL A 669 -2.17 -6.94 -18.44
CA VAL A 669 -2.46 -6.11 -19.62
C VAL A 669 -3.24 -6.89 -20.68
N ALA A 670 -2.93 -8.17 -20.90
CA ALA A 670 -3.63 -9.00 -21.87
C ALA A 670 -5.10 -9.18 -21.47
N ASP A 671 -5.38 -9.46 -20.20
CA ASP A 671 -6.74 -9.56 -19.65
C ASP A 671 -7.53 -8.26 -19.82
N GLU A 672 -6.86 -7.11 -19.69
CA GLU A 672 -7.47 -5.82 -19.96
C GLU A 672 -7.70 -5.60 -21.46
N LEU A 673 -6.67 -5.80 -22.30
CA LEU A 673 -6.72 -5.59 -23.75
C LEU A 673 -7.76 -6.44 -24.47
N VAL A 674 -8.16 -7.60 -23.93
CA VAL A 674 -9.28 -8.41 -24.46
C VAL A 674 -10.59 -7.60 -24.53
N LYS A 675 -10.76 -6.63 -23.62
CA LYS A 675 -11.93 -5.76 -23.56
C LYS A 675 -11.91 -4.71 -24.68
N TRP A 676 -10.76 -4.48 -25.31
CA TRP A 676 -10.52 -3.46 -26.32
C TRP A 676 -10.52 -4.06 -27.74
N PRO A 677 -10.88 -3.27 -28.77
CA PRO A 677 -11.16 -3.78 -30.11
C PRO A 677 -9.92 -4.01 -30.98
N ASP A 678 -8.79 -3.45 -30.59
CA ASP A 678 -7.53 -3.49 -31.33
C ASP A 678 -6.59 -4.48 -30.66
N GLU A 679 -6.18 -5.49 -31.42
CA GLU A 679 -5.32 -6.57 -30.95
C GLU A 679 -3.83 -6.28 -31.15
N ASN A 680 -3.45 -5.16 -31.80
CA ASN A 680 -2.07 -4.92 -32.22
C ASN A 680 -1.11 -4.82 -31.03
N VAL A 681 -1.49 -4.07 -29.99
CA VAL A 681 -0.69 -3.96 -28.75
C VAL A 681 -0.55 -5.33 -28.09
N ARG A 682 -1.65 -6.07 -27.97
CA ARG A 682 -1.66 -7.41 -27.37
C ARG A 682 -0.77 -8.37 -28.15
N ARG A 683 -0.92 -8.43 -29.47
CA ARG A 683 -0.15 -9.31 -30.35
C ARG A 683 1.35 -9.06 -30.24
N LEU A 684 1.77 -7.79 -30.16
CA LEU A 684 3.18 -7.45 -29.99
C LEU A 684 3.69 -7.83 -28.60
N LEU A 685 2.94 -7.60 -27.53
CA LEU A 685 3.30 -8.04 -26.18
C LEU A 685 3.39 -9.58 -26.10
N ASP A 686 2.42 -10.31 -26.66
CA ASP A 686 2.42 -11.78 -26.72
C ASP A 686 3.61 -12.34 -27.52
N SER A 687 4.19 -11.57 -28.43
CA SER A 687 5.38 -11.95 -29.21
C SER A 687 6.71 -11.70 -28.50
N CYS A 688 6.70 -10.97 -27.38
CA CYS A 688 7.91 -10.60 -26.66
C CYS A 688 8.54 -11.82 -25.97
N THR A 689 9.81 -12.09 -26.29
CA THR A 689 10.59 -13.09 -25.54
C THR A 689 11.26 -12.42 -24.34
N LEU A 690 10.80 -12.75 -23.13
CA LEU A 690 11.21 -12.07 -21.88
C LEU A 690 12.42 -12.71 -21.18
N THR A 691 12.83 -13.91 -21.59
CA THR A 691 13.94 -14.64 -20.97
C THR A 691 15.13 -14.75 -21.92
N GLY A 692 16.33 -14.91 -21.36
CA GLY A 692 17.57 -15.06 -22.11
C GLY A 692 18.57 -13.91 -21.89
N PRO A 693 19.70 -13.91 -22.60
CA PRO A 693 20.72 -12.86 -22.48
C PRO A 693 20.20 -11.51 -23.02
N PRO A 694 20.88 -10.38 -22.76
CA PRO A 694 20.52 -9.09 -23.34
C PRO A 694 20.29 -9.17 -24.87
N PRO A 695 19.21 -8.57 -25.40
CA PRO A 695 18.80 -8.80 -26.78
C PRO A 695 19.77 -8.17 -27.79
N SER A 696 19.98 -8.82 -28.93
CA SER A 696 20.79 -8.25 -30.01
C SER A 696 20.03 -7.13 -30.74
N PRO A 697 20.72 -6.13 -31.33
CA PRO A 697 20.04 -5.10 -32.14
C PRO A 697 19.21 -5.68 -33.29
N SER A 698 19.63 -6.81 -33.87
CA SER A 698 18.88 -7.54 -34.90
C SER A 698 17.59 -8.17 -34.39
N GLU A 699 17.59 -8.73 -33.17
CA GLU A 699 16.36 -9.24 -32.53
C GLU A 699 15.36 -8.12 -32.29
N LEU A 700 15.84 -6.99 -31.76
CA LEU A 700 14.99 -5.83 -31.49
C LEU A 700 14.45 -5.20 -32.78
N SER A 701 15.28 -5.12 -33.84
CA SER A 701 14.85 -4.63 -35.14
C SER A 701 13.75 -5.47 -35.77
N ALA A 702 13.66 -6.77 -35.43
CA ALA A 702 12.57 -7.63 -35.89
C ALA A 702 11.21 -7.32 -35.22
N LEU A 703 11.22 -6.62 -34.08
CA LEU A 703 10.01 -6.09 -33.43
C LEU A 703 9.56 -4.75 -34.03
N VAL A 704 10.42 -4.12 -34.84
CA VAL A 704 10.17 -2.83 -35.45
C VAL A 704 9.62 -3.04 -36.87
N GLU A 705 8.30 -3.10 -36.98
CA GLU A 705 7.57 -3.04 -38.27
C GLU A 705 7.14 -1.61 -38.63
N ASP A 706 6.36 -1.42 -39.71
CA ASP A 706 5.60 -0.20 -40.01
C ASP A 706 4.45 0.01 -38.99
N GLY A 707 4.85 0.26 -37.74
CA GLY A 707 3.99 0.42 -36.57
C GLY A 707 4.57 1.49 -35.66
N ALA A 708 3.68 2.25 -35.01
CA ALA A 708 4.09 3.38 -34.19
C ALA A 708 4.11 2.97 -32.70
N ALA A 709 3.46 3.65 -31.77
CA ALA A 709 3.60 3.44 -30.32
C ALA A 709 3.75 1.98 -29.79
N PRO A 710 3.06 0.96 -30.32
CA PRO A 710 3.22 -0.43 -29.88
C PRO A 710 4.65 -0.97 -30.02
N ASN A 711 5.39 -0.56 -31.05
CA ASN A 711 6.76 -1.03 -31.28
C ASN A 711 7.72 -0.50 -30.20
N ALA A 712 7.54 0.77 -29.78
CA ALA A 712 8.33 1.35 -28.70
C ALA A 712 8.10 0.61 -27.38
N LEU A 713 6.85 0.23 -27.10
CA LEU A 713 6.51 -0.56 -25.92
C LEU A 713 7.12 -1.97 -25.98
N ALA A 714 7.00 -2.67 -27.10
CA ALA A 714 7.56 -4.02 -27.26
C ALA A 714 9.08 -4.06 -27.11
N VAL A 715 9.79 -3.13 -27.76
CA VAL A 715 11.25 -2.98 -27.60
C VAL A 715 11.60 -2.73 -26.13
N ALA A 716 10.87 -1.84 -25.45
CA ALA A 716 11.14 -1.53 -24.07
C ALA A 716 10.93 -2.72 -23.12
N VAL A 717 9.86 -3.49 -23.31
CA VAL A 717 9.56 -4.69 -22.53
C VAL A 717 10.65 -5.75 -22.69
N VAL A 718 11.04 -6.06 -23.93
CA VAL A 718 12.07 -7.08 -24.20
C VAL A 718 13.44 -6.65 -23.65
N VAL A 719 13.80 -5.38 -23.79
CA VAL A 719 15.06 -4.85 -23.25
C VAL A 719 15.06 -4.90 -21.72
N ALA A 720 14.03 -4.34 -21.07
CA ALA A 720 13.97 -4.27 -19.61
C ALA A 720 13.88 -5.65 -18.94
N ALA A 721 13.26 -6.63 -19.60
CA ALA A 721 13.17 -8.00 -19.07
C ALA A 721 14.51 -8.76 -19.13
N ARG A 722 15.36 -8.49 -20.13
CA ARG A 722 16.57 -9.28 -20.43
C ARG A 722 17.89 -8.57 -20.14
N ASP A 723 17.87 -7.25 -19.92
CA ASP A 723 19.05 -6.44 -19.62
C ASP A 723 18.85 -5.73 -18.28
N ASN A 724 19.57 -6.16 -17.23
CA ASN A 724 19.41 -5.62 -15.88
C ASN A 724 20.29 -4.37 -15.63
N ASP A 725 21.30 -4.13 -16.48
CA ASP A 725 22.15 -2.95 -16.39
C ASP A 725 21.46 -1.78 -17.10
N PHE A 726 21.18 -0.72 -16.35
CA PHE A 726 20.41 0.42 -16.84
C PHE A 726 21.11 1.13 -18.00
N GLU A 727 22.43 1.32 -17.93
CA GLU A 727 23.15 2.02 -18.99
C GLU A 727 23.13 1.24 -20.32
N SER A 728 23.41 -0.07 -20.27
CA SER A 728 23.37 -0.90 -21.48
C SER A 728 21.96 -1.04 -22.01
N ALA A 729 20.95 -1.19 -21.15
CA ALA A 729 19.55 -1.29 -21.54
C ALA A 729 19.09 -0.03 -22.29
N VAL A 730 19.35 1.16 -21.74
CA VAL A 730 18.99 2.44 -22.36
C VAL A 730 19.68 2.61 -23.71
N ARG A 731 20.99 2.37 -23.79
CA ARG A 731 21.75 2.49 -25.06
C ARG A 731 21.23 1.52 -26.13
N ARG A 732 20.91 0.29 -25.73
CA ARG A 732 20.41 -0.77 -26.63
C ARG A 732 19.04 -0.44 -27.20
N ALA A 733 18.13 0.06 -26.37
CA ALA A 733 16.82 0.52 -26.84
C ALA A 733 16.97 1.74 -27.77
N ALA A 734 17.83 2.70 -27.39
CA ALA A 734 18.06 3.91 -28.15
C ALA A 734 18.66 3.68 -29.55
N GLU A 735 19.51 2.66 -29.69
CA GLU A 735 20.14 2.29 -30.97
C GLU A 735 19.10 1.86 -32.02
N VAL A 736 18.04 1.18 -31.59
CA VAL A 736 17.02 0.61 -32.49
C VAL A 736 15.82 1.52 -32.61
N LEU A 737 15.29 2.01 -31.49
CA LEU A 737 14.11 2.87 -31.45
C LEU A 737 14.23 3.87 -30.29
N PRO A 738 14.73 5.09 -30.54
CA PRO A 738 14.94 6.13 -29.52
C PRO A 738 13.77 6.34 -28.56
N ALA A 739 12.52 6.28 -29.07
CA ALA A 739 11.31 6.45 -28.28
C ALA A 739 11.05 5.34 -27.24
N ALA A 740 11.74 4.19 -27.32
CA ALA A 740 11.63 3.11 -26.35
C ALA A 740 12.50 3.35 -25.09
N ALA A 741 13.57 4.14 -25.20
CA ALA A 741 14.50 4.33 -24.09
C ALA A 741 13.87 4.95 -22.82
N PRO A 742 12.99 5.97 -22.89
CA PRO A 742 12.29 6.47 -21.71
C PRO A 742 11.40 5.42 -21.03
N LEU A 743 10.87 4.46 -21.80
CA LEU A 743 10.04 3.37 -21.27
C LEU A 743 10.91 2.33 -20.55
N VAL A 744 12.08 2.00 -21.10
CA VAL A 744 13.08 1.15 -20.44
C VAL A 744 13.50 1.74 -19.10
N GLY A 745 13.79 3.05 -19.06
CA GLY A 745 14.12 3.72 -17.80
C GLY A 745 12.99 3.66 -16.78
N GLY A 746 11.74 3.81 -17.23
CA GLY A 746 10.57 3.60 -16.37
C GLY A 746 10.54 2.22 -15.71
N PHE A 747 10.78 1.16 -16.48
CA PHE A 747 10.79 -0.21 -15.95
C PHE A 747 11.97 -0.48 -15.01
N HIS A 748 13.18 0.01 -15.33
CA HIS A 748 14.34 -0.15 -14.46
C HIS A 748 14.15 0.55 -13.12
N GLY A 749 13.74 1.82 -13.12
CA GLY A 749 13.52 2.55 -11.88
C GLY A 749 12.38 1.97 -11.05
N ALA A 750 11.31 1.48 -11.69
CA ALA A 750 10.24 0.77 -10.99
C ALA A 750 10.72 -0.52 -10.32
N ARG A 751 11.63 -1.26 -10.96
CA ARG A 751 12.17 -2.52 -10.44
C ARG A 751 13.23 -2.31 -9.35
N ASN A 752 14.17 -1.41 -9.60
CA ASN A 752 15.41 -1.30 -8.83
C ASN A 752 15.38 -0.21 -7.76
N GLY A 753 14.43 0.73 -7.84
CA GLY A 753 14.40 1.89 -6.96
C GLY A 753 15.71 2.69 -7.05
N GLU A 754 16.20 3.17 -5.91
CA GLU A 754 17.42 3.98 -5.86
C GLU A 754 18.68 3.22 -6.32
N GLN A 755 18.72 1.90 -6.13
CA GLN A 755 19.93 1.09 -6.28
C GLN A 755 20.41 0.99 -7.74
N GLY A 756 19.54 1.30 -8.71
CA GLY A 756 19.83 1.21 -10.14
C GLY A 756 20.46 2.47 -10.78
N LEU A 757 20.52 3.59 -10.06
CA LEU A 757 20.81 4.90 -10.65
C LEU A 757 22.31 5.18 -10.86
N PRO A 758 22.75 5.40 -12.12
CA PRO A 758 24.12 5.83 -12.39
C PRO A 758 24.32 7.29 -11.95
N ARG A 759 25.10 7.48 -10.88
CA ARG A 759 25.38 8.80 -10.29
C ARG A 759 25.88 9.82 -11.31
N GLU A 760 26.72 9.39 -12.25
CA GLU A 760 27.29 10.28 -13.29
C GLU A 760 26.20 10.85 -14.23
N TRP A 761 25.18 10.07 -14.57
CA TRP A 761 24.09 10.56 -15.42
C TRP A 761 23.15 11.45 -14.62
N LEU A 762 22.92 11.10 -13.35
CA LEU A 762 22.09 11.88 -12.44
C LEU A 762 22.67 13.26 -12.14
N GLU A 763 23.99 13.39 -11.99
CA GLU A 763 24.68 14.68 -11.84
C GLU A 763 24.55 15.57 -13.09
N ARG A 764 24.31 14.97 -14.25
CA ARG A 764 24.14 15.67 -15.52
C ARG A 764 22.68 15.90 -15.89
N LEU A 765 21.73 15.40 -15.09
CA LEU A 765 20.32 15.52 -15.37
C LEU A 765 19.89 16.99 -15.34
N GLU A 766 19.54 17.49 -16.52
CA GLU A 766 18.94 18.80 -16.66
C GLU A 766 17.61 18.85 -15.89
N LEU A 767 17.34 19.96 -15.21
CA LEU A 767 16.13 20.15 -14.40
C LEU A 767 15.93 19.09 -13.31
N ARG A 768 17.00 18.44 -12.83
CA ARG A 768 16.95 17.44 -11.76
C ARG A 768 16.07 17.87 -10.58
N ASP A 769 16.28 19.07 -10.04
CA ASP A 769 15.50 19.55 -8.89
C ASP A 769 14.00 19.63 -9.18
N VAL A 770 13.61 19.91 -10.44
CA VAL A 770 12.21 19.95 -10.89
C VAL A 770 11.65 18.54 -11.02
N VAL A 771 12.43 17.62 -11.61
CA VAL A 771 12.06 16.20 -11.74
C VAL A 771 11.88 15.58 -10.36
N ASP A 772 12.93 15.66 -9.52
CA ASP A 772 12.94 15.15 -8.15
C ASP A 772 11.75 15.70 -7.37
N ARG A 773 11.53 17.02 -7.42
CA ARG A 773 10.38 17.64 -6.75
C ARG A 773 9.06 17.02 -7.18
N LEU A 774 8.80 16.92 -8.48
CA LEU A 774 7.52 16.42 -8.98
C LEU A 774 7.30 14.94 -8.70
N VAL A 775 8.31 14.09 -8.90
CA VAL A 775 8.16 12.64 -8.74
C VAL A 775 7.95 12.27 -7.28
N PHE A 776 8.66 12.94 -6.36
CA PHE A 776 8.43 12.77 -4.91
C PHE A 776 7.15 13.46 -4.45
N ASP A 777 6.71 14.56 -5.07
CA ASP A 777 5.42 15.18 -4.76
C ASP A 777 4.25 14.27 -5.19
N VAL A 778 4.35 13.57 -6.32
CA VAL A 778 3.35 12.56 -6.72
C VAL A 778 3.31 11.39 -5.73
N ALA A 779 4.46 10.81 -5.39
CA ALA A 779 4.52 9.75 -4.37
C ALA A 779 3.95 10.22 -3.02
N ALA A 780 4.33 11.43 -2.58
CA ALA A 780 3.84 12.04 -1.34
C ALA A 780 2.32 12.23 -1.31
N VAL A 781 1.68 12.65 -2.41
CA VAL A 781 0.21 12.83 -2.39
C VAL A 781 -0.55 11.52 -2.54
N GLN A 782 0.03 10.52 -3.19
CA GLN A 782 -0.60 9.21 -3.38
C GLN A 782 -0.50 8.34 -2.12
N VAL A 783 0.71 8.24 -1.56
CA VAL A 783 1.01 7.32 -0.46
C VAL A 783 1.57 8.00 0.79
N GLY A 784 2.00 9.26 0.71
CA GLY A 784 2.65 9.95 1.83
C GLY A 784 4.09 9.45 2.00
N LEU A 785 5.03 10.40 2.08
CA LEU A 785 6.43 10.12 2.34
C LEU A 785 6.87 10.70 3.70
N PRO A 786 7.83 10.08 4.40
CA PRO A 786 8.28 10.48 5.74
C PRO A 786 8.52 11.99 5.95
N GLU A 787 9.23 12.60 5.01
CA GLU A 787 9.61 14.02 5.07
C GLU A 787 8.71 14.90 4.19
N ARG A 788 7.76 14.30 3.49
CA ARG A 788 7.00 14.91 2.41
C ARG A 788 5.59 14.34 2.42
N VAL A 789 4.80 14.82 3.37
CA VAL A 789 3.38 14.47 3.51
C VAL A 789 2.54 15.61 2.92
N TRP A 790 1.43 15.26 2.28
CA TRP A 790 0.46 16.25 1.85
C TRP A 790 -0.12 17.01 3.05
N THR A 791 -0.12 18.34 2.97
CA THR A 791 -0.77 19.24 3.93
C THR A 791 -1.67 20.24 3.18
N PRO A 792 -2.63 20.91 3.85
CA PRO A 792 -3.46 21.93 3.19
C PRO A 792 -2.67 23.04 2.47
N ASP A 793 -1.43 23.33 2.91
CA ASP A 793 -0.55 24.33 2.30
C ASP A 793 -0.09 23.97 0.88
N TRP A 794 -0.21 22.70 0.46
CA TRP A 794 0.10 22.26 -0.90
C TRP A 794 -0.76 22.93 -1.98
N ALA A 795 -1.91 23.48 -1.60
CA ALA A 795 -2.76 24.27 -2.51
C ALA A 795 -2.10 25.57 -2.99
N GLY A 796 -1.08 26.06 -2.30
CA GLY A 796 -0.26 27.18 -2.76
C GLY A 796 0.58 26.83 -4.00
N PRO A 797 1.53 25.88 -3.90
CA PRO A 797 2.33 25.45 -5.04
C PRO A 797 1.53 24.71 -6.12
N TYR A 798 0.50 23.95 -5.73
CA TYR A 798 -0.38 23.17 -6.61
C TYR A 798 -1.83 23.66 -6.53
N PRO A 799 -2.11 24.88 -7.01
CA PRO A 799 -3.47 25.39 -6.97
C PRO A 799 -4.37 24.52 -7.85
N GLY A 800 -5.55 24.22 -7.31
CA GLY A 800 -6.63 23.65 -8.10
C GLY A 800 -7.10 24.57 -9.21
N PHE A 801 -8.00 24.06 -10.04
CA PHE A 801 -8.50 24.74 -11.23
C PHE A 801 -9.95 25.18 -11.07
#